data_AF-A0A3B0K412-F1
#
_entry.id   AF-A0A3B0K412-F1
#
_cell.length_a   1.000
_cell.length_b   1.000
_cell.length_c   1.000
_cell.angle_alpha   90.00
_cell.angle_beta   90.00
_cell.angle_gamma   90.00
#
_symmetry.space_group_name_H-M   'P 1'
#
loop_
_entity.id
_entity.type
_entity.pdbx_description
1 polymer ?
#
loop_
_entity_poly.entity_id
_entity_poly.type
_entity_poly.pdbx_seq_one_letter_code
_entity_poly.pdbx_strand_id
1 'polypeptide(L)'
;MAAVRVHGAQILPHITLSISISLFMQMTHPLTGPPTHGMPRHATICRTDSDTRRCLRYLAFFDNKNNFVFIGDESVRLLYERFIEQLRQLPLSSDEDNNGSSRAHDDSAAVRFEDNKLHMLAQYIRAEEVSPSLIDRLYRLEAEKQLSSVYVVGLTYSGLLGGNITEEVLRQYSANLTLLVAPFHRLVAQTSRVLWKLADRVDEEKLPPAWKLLLNEDIDRLNHVARNVFRYTEATVWESAWHIANGLLDAAIDGHQLCAHGQRLEVQLLWNMYCNDYMNYNDGTCCSSSEPHTTLQIVAYALFGVCITLVCGMCLRRWLLHLRGHTLYVPLQQHQPDPHQHQPNSGGRGGGGGPTHALSALIMDYGTPMVALSLLGLIMAYFYLCDRTNFFMKENKYYSEFSFWIPVGYVFALGLFFTEDSRFTKVLNRDQTDELRGWILLVVLIYYMTGAQRVLPIHMHIKLLISGYFFLTGYTHFTHLWQTGGSGSLFVRFFQAMFRVNFLSVLLCFCMNRPYQFYYFVPLLSFWLCIVYFVLSLPPRISSASVDSNPLHYLYLVCKCIGCLGVITVLFMSEVFFERIFVTRPWKALFVTTDDDLHEWWHQWKLDRYTVTFGMMYAACFHIAQKYNVFDDNNHGNMFARRTSISVTLLALLGVGIYTSFSFLCRNLQNCEEIHSYILFIPIVGYVVLRNISGILRTRYSSFFAWFGRISLELFVCQYHIWLAADRHGVLVLLPGFPTLNMIITSFIFVCVSHEVHRLTHILLPYAVPNDWRLVMRNFFIFLIVLIPVARSDGMF
;
A
#
# COMPACT_ATOMS: atom_id res chain seq x y z
N MET A 1 5.22 34.76 34.35
CA MET A 1 4.39 33.53 34.38
C MET A 1 4.98 32.53 33.39
N ALA A 2 6.08 31.90 33.82
CA ALA A 2 6.93 31.04 33.03
C ALA A 2 7.12 29.75 33.81
N ALA A 3 6.29 28.74 33.56
CA ALA A 3 6.43 27.37 34.09
C ALA A 3 5.49 26.37 33.40
N VAL A 4 5.25 26.50 32.09
CA VAL A 4 4.63 25.44 31.28
C VAL A 4 5.57 25.15 30.11
N ARG A 5 6.76 24.66 30.46
CA ARG A 5 7.82 24.28 29.52
C ARG A 5 7.76 22.76 29.40
N VAL A 6 7.34 22.26 28.22
CA VAL A 6 7.87 21.05 27.57
C VAL A 6 8.17 19.85 28.51
N HIS A 7 7.23 19.45 29.36
CA HIS A 7 7.28 18.15 30.05
C HIS A 7 6.34 17.10 29.45
N GLY A 8 5.46 17.49 28.52
CA GLY A 8 4.58 16.55 27.82
C GLY A 8 5.30 15.56 26.89
N ALA A 9 6.49 15.90 26.38
CA ALA A 9 7.22 15.07 25.42
C ALA A 9 8.00 13.91 26.04
N GLN A 10 8.24 13.92 27.36
CA GLN A 10 8.91 12.81 28.08
C GLN A 10 7.92 11.84 28.74
N ILE A 11 6.66 12.25 28.91
CA ILE A 11 5.59 11.41 29.50
C ILE A 11 4.86 10.61 28.39
N LEU A 12 4.84 11.13 27.16
CA LEU A 12 4.25 10.48 25.99
C LEU A 12 4.77 9.05 25.66
N PRO A 13 6.08 8.73 25.74
CA PRO A 13 6.58 7.37 25.46
C PRO A 13 6.15 6.32 26.50
N HIS A 14 5.94 6.74 27.76
CA HIS A 14 5.50 5.84 28.84
C HIS A 14 3.99 5.58 28.80
N ILE A 15 3.20 6.58 28.40
CA ILE A 15 1.77 6.42 28.17
C ILE A 15 1.52 5.57 26.91
N THR A 16 2.33 5.71 25.85
CA THR A 16 2.18 4.91 24.62
C THR A 16 2.55 3.44 24.80
N LEU A 17 3.62 3.10 25.53
CA LEU A 17 3.94 1.69 25.78
C LEU A 17 2.88 1.02 26.68
N SER A 18 2.40 1.72 27.72
CA SER A 18 1.33 1.19 28.58
C SER A 18 -0.03 1.16 27.90
N ILE A 19 -0.40 2.12 27.05
CA ILE A 19 -1.68 2.11 26.33
C ILE A 19 -1.65 1.08 25.20
N SER A 20 -0.56 0.96 24.43
CA SER A 20 -0.44 -0.07 23.38
C SER A 20 -0.40 -1.48 23.98
N ILE A 21 0.29 -1.71 25.11
CA ILE A 21 0.29 -3.00 25.79
C ILE A 21 -1.05 -3.26 26.50
N SER A 22 -1.68 -2.25 27.12
CA SER A 22 -2.96 -2.42 27.82
C SER A 22 -4.14 -2.61 26.85
N LEU A 23 -4.15 -1.97 25.67
CA LEU A 23 -5.10 -2.29 24.60
C LEU A 23 -4.84 -3.68 24.01
N PHE A 24 -3.57 -4.08 23.86
CA PHE A 24 -3.21 -5.43 23.40
C PHE A 24 -3.62 -6.51 24.41
N MET A 25 -3.55 -6.24 25.72
CA MET A 25 -3.97 -7.15 26.79
C MET A 25 -5.49 -7.13 27.06
N GLN A 26 -6.22 -6.04 26.79
CA GLN A 26 -7.68 -6.01 26.95
C GLN A 26 -8.44 -6.61 25.77
N MET A 27 -7.80 -6.79 24.60
CA MET A 27 -8.39 -7.48 23.45
C MET A 27 -8.18 -9.00 23.45
N THR A 28 -7.48 -9.57 24.44
CA THR A 28 -7.29 -11.03 24.57
C THR A 28 -8.41 -11.74 25.35
N HIS A 29 -9.66 -11.31 25.21
CA HIS A 29 -10.80 -12.17 25.53
C HIS A 29 -11.17 -12.96 24.27
N PRO A 30 -10.84 -14.26 24.19
CA PRO A 30 -11.26 -15.08 23.08
C PRO A 30 -12.77 -15.32 23.21
N LEU A 31 -13.57 -14.74 22.32
CA LEU A 31 -14.86 -15.35 21.99
C LEU A 31 -14.55 -16.63 21.23
N THR A 32 -14.39 -17.71 22.00
CA THR A 32 -14.21 -19.07 21.51
C THR A 32 -15.48 -19.52 20.79
N GLY A 33 -15.49 -19.41 19.46
CA GLY A 33 -16.35 -20.18 18.57
C GLY A 33 -15.48 -21.17 17.78
N PRO A 34 -15.93 -22.40 17.52
CA PRO A 34 -15.14 -23.40 16.79
C PRO A 34 -14.93 -22.97 15.32
N PRO A 35 -13.88 -23.46 14.65
CA PRO A 35 -13.59 -23.13 13.27
C PRO A 35 -14.64 -23.80 12.37
N THR A 36 -15.58 -23.02 11.83
CA THR A 36 -16.45 -23.51 10.77
C THR A 36 -15.72 -23.38 9.44
N HIS A 37 -15.16 -24.49 8.98
CA HIS A 37 -14.83 -24.68 7.57
C HIS A 37 -16.11 -24.51 6.72
N GLY A 38 -16.01 -23.73 5.64
CA GLY A 38 -16.99 -23.68 4.55
C GLY A 38 -18.15 -22.70 4.72
N MET A 39 -17.94 -21.42 4.39
CA MET A 39 -19.02 -20.49 4.03
C MET A 39 -18.51 -19.40 3.07
N PRO A 40 -19.09 -19.24 1.86
CA PRO A 40 -19.02 -17.99 1.12
C PRO A 40 -20.18 -17.10 1.56
N ARG A 41 -20.07 -16.45 2.72
CA ARG A 41 -21.08 -15.48 3.20
C ARG A 41 -20.86 -14.04 2.72
N HIS A 42 -19.78 -13.79 1.99
CA HIS A 42 -19.44 -12.47 1.46
C HIS A 42 -19.01 -12.61 0.01
N ALA A 43 -19.95 -12.41 -0.92
CA ALA A 43 -19.62 -12.28 -2.33
C ALA A 43 -20.20 -10.95 -2.80
N THR A 44 -19.36 -9.91 -2.81
CA THR A 44 -19.68 -8.62 -3.42
C THR A 44 -19.52 -8.75 -4.93
N ILE A 45 -20.41 -8.14 -5.68
CA ILE A 45 -20.34 -8.09 -7.13
C ILE A 45 -19.30 -7.04 -7.54
N CYS A 46 -18.12 -7.46 -8.02
CA CYS A 46 -16.99 -6.55 -8.27
C CYS A 46 -16.69 -6.28 -9.76
N ARG A 47 -16.97 -7.23 -10.67
CA ARG A 47 -16.45 -7.16 -12.05
C ARG A 47 -17.42 -6.56 -13.05
N THR A 48 -16.90 -5.75 -13.97
CA THR A 48 -17.63 -5.40 -15.19
C THR A 48 -17.53 -6.54 -16.21
N ASP A 49 -18.44 -6.62 -17.18
CA ASP A 49 -18.40 -7.65 -18.23
C ASP A 49 -17.03 -7.67 -18.95
N SER A 50 -16.36 -6.52 -19.11
CA SER A 50 -15.01 -6.43 -19.69
C SER A 50 -13.91 -7.15 -18.87
N ASP A 51 -14.01 -7.17 -17.55
CA ASP A 51 -13.00 -7.77 -16.67
C ASP A 51 -13.08 -9.30 -16.69
N THR A 52 -14.29 -9.84 -16.87
CA THR A 52 -14.54 -11.27 -17.02
C THR A 52 -13.87 -11.83 -18.26
N ARG A 53 -13.93 -11.13 -19.41
CA ARG A 53 -13.24 -11.57 -20.63
C ARG A 53 -11.72 -11.61 -20.44
N ARG A 54 -11.16 -10.61 -19.76
CA ARG A 54 -9.72 -10.54 -19.49
C ARG A 54 -9.24 -11.72 -18.66
N CYS A 55 -10.01 -12.10 -17.65
CA CYS A 55 -9.76 -13.33 -16.88
C CYS A 55 -9.77 -14.58 -17.77
N LEU A 56 -10.83 -14.80 -18.56
CA LEU A 56 -10.95 -16.01 -19.37
C LEU A 56 -9.84 -16.11 -20.43
N ARG A 57 -9.42 -14.98 -21.02
CA ARG A 57 -8.26 -14.91 -21.92
C ARG A 57 -6.95 -15.22 -21.20
N TYR A 58 -6.77 -14.70 -19.98
CA TYR A 58 -5.59 -14.98 -19.16
C TYR A 58 -5.50 -16.49 -18.86
N LEU A 59 -6.61 -17.10 -18.44
CA LEU A 59 -6.69 -18.54 -18.20
C LEU A 59 -6.41 -19.36 -19.47
N ALA A 60 -6.99 -18.96 -20.59
CA ALA A 60 -6.76 -19.61 -21.88
C ALA A 60 -5.29 -19.50 -22.33
N PHE A 61 -4.60 -18.39 -22.04
CA PHE A 61 -3.18 -18.21 -22.34
C PHE A 61 -2.28 -19.20 -21.58
N PHE A 62 -2.66 -19.59 -20.35
CA PHE A 62 -1.98 -20.61 -19.56
C PHE A 62 -2.45 -22.05 -19.83
N ASP A 63 -3.14 -22.28 -20.96
CA ASP A 63 -3.66 -23.58 -21.40
C ASP A 63 -4.69 -24.21 -20.43
N ASN A 64 -5.33 -23.40 -19.58
CA ASN A 64 -6.44 -23.85 -18.75
C ASN A 64 -7.72 -23.95 -19.59
N LYS A 65 -8.41 -25.09 -19.48
CA LYS A 65 -9.70 -25.34 -20.13
C LYS A 65 -10.84 -24.86 -19.23
N ASN A 66 -11.58 -23.87 -19.69
CA ASN A 66 -12.70 -23.29 -18.96
C ASN A 66 -13.98 -24.13 -19.22
N ASN A 67 -14.27 -25.13 -18.38
CA ASN A 67 -15.44 -26.00 -18.55
C ASN A 67 -16.57 -25.71 -17.54
N PHE A 68 -17.78 -25.47 -18.03
CA PHE A 68 -18.98 -25.21 -17.24
C PHE A 68 -20.11 -26.18 -17.61
N VAL A 69 -20.71 -26.81 -16.61
CA VAL A 69 -21.78 -27.80 -16.80
C VAL A 69 -22.98 -27.42 -15.95
N PHE A 70 -24.09 -27.09 -16.58
CA PHE A 70 -25.35 -26.74 -15.93
C PHE A 70 -26.28 -27.95 -15.97
N ILE A 71 -26.74 -28.42 -14.81
CA ILE A 71 -27.58 -29.61 -14.69
C ILE A 71 -28.82 -29.23 -13.89
N GLY A 72 -29.99 -29.33 -14.51
CA GLY A 72 -31.21 -29.01 -13.77
C GLY A 72 -32.44 -28.81 -14.61
N ASP A 73 -33.41 -28.17 -13.97
CA ASP A 73 -34.71 -27.83 -14.53
C ASP A 73 -34.68 -26.50 -15.30
N GLU A 74 -35.87 -25.93 -15.52
CA GLU A 74 -36.03 -24.66 -16.22
C GLU A 74 -35.32 -23.49 -15.54
N SER A 75 -35.19 -23.47 -14.22
CA SER A 75 -34.47 -22.38 -13.51
C SER A 75 -32.99 -22.37 -13.88
N VAL A 76 -32.37 -23.56 -13.94
CA VAL A 76 -30.96 -23.73 -14.34
C VAL A 76 -30.78 -23.50 -15.84
N ARG A 77 -31.78 -23.87 -16.66
CA ARG A 77 -31.80 -23.57 -18.10
C ARG A 77 -31.71 -22.07 -18.37
N LEU A 78 -32.53 -21.28 -17.67
CA LEU A 78 -32.54 -19.82 -17.81
C LEU A 78 -31.21 -19.19 -17.39
N LEU A 79 -30.61 -19.70 -16.31
CA LEU A 79 -29.27 -19.27 -15.88
C LEU A 79 -28.22 -19.55 -16.97
N TYR A 80 -28.26 -20.74 -17.59
CA TYR A 80 -27.37 -21.09 -18.69
C TYR A 80 -27.58 -20.18 -19.92
N GLU A 81 -28.81 -19.88 -20.30
CA GLU A 81 -29.10 -18.99 -21.43
C GLU A 81 -28.51 -17.59 -21.20
N ARG A 82 -28.64 -17.03 -19.99
CA ARG A 82 -28.03 -15.74 -19.62
C ARG A 82 -26.52 -15.80 -19.56
N PHE A 83 -25.97 -16.91 -19.11
CA PHE A 83 -24.53 -17.14 -19.08
C PHE A 83 -23.93 -17.07 -20.49
N ILE A 84 -24.58 -17.68 -21.49
CA ILE A 84 -24.17 -17.61 -22.89
C ILE A 84 -24.40 -16.22 -23.48
N GLU A 85 -25.51 -15.56 -23.15
CA GLU A 85 -25.82 -14.20 -23.62
C GLU A 85 -24.73 -13.21 -23.20
N GLN A 86 -24.35 -13.19 -21.92
CA GLN A 86 -23.30 -12.31 -21.42
C GLN A 86 -21.94 -12.63 -22.04
N LEU A 87 -21.64 -13.90 -22.31
CA LEU A 87 -20.40 -14.27 -22.98
C LEU A 87 -20.33 -13.76 -24.43
N ARG A 88 -21.46 -13.82 -25.16
CA ARG A 88 -21.56 -13.34 -26.56
C ARG A 88 -21.50 -11.82 -26.68
N GLN A 89 -21.99 -11.08 -25.69
CA GLN A 89 -22.03 -9.62 -25.67
C GLN A 89 -20.69 -8.97 -25.31
N LEU A 90 -19.65 -9.74 -24.99
CA LEU A 90 -18.31 -9.23 -24.70
C LEU A 90 -17.70 -8.54 -25.93
N PRO A 91 -17.29 -7.26 -25.85
CA PRO A 91 -16.81 -6.49 -27.00
C PRO A 91 -15.54 -7.13 -27.57
N LEU A 92 -15.58 -7.49 -28.86
CA LEU A 92 -14.41 -7.91 -29.63
C LEU A 92 -13.49 -6.68 -29.74
N SER A 93 -12.24 -6.82 -29.28
CA SER A 93 -11.19 -5.84 -29.54
C SER A 93 -11.11 -5.63 -31.05
N SER A 94 -11.13 -4.37 -31.46
CA SER A 94 -11.15 -3.87 -32.83
C SER A 94 -9.81 -4.06 -33.55
N ASP A 95 -9.30 -5.28 -33.58
CA ASP A 95 -8.18 -5.67 -34.42
C ASP A 95 -8.46 -7.09 -34.94
N GLU A 96 -8.41 -7.21 -36.26
CA GLU A 96 -8.50 -8.42 -37.09
C GLU A 96 -9.89 -8.80 -37.64
N ASP A 97 -10.10 -8.30 -38.86
CA ASP A 97 -11.08 -8.71 -39.86
C ASP A 97 -11.00 -10.21 -40.23
N ASN A 98 -12.15 -10.73 -40.65
CA ASN A 98 -12.34 -11.76 -41.68
C ASN A 98 -11.50 -13.05 -41.59
N ASN A 99 -12.05 -14.06 -40.89
CA ASN A 99 -12.37 -15.37 -41.49
C ASN A 99 -12.90 -16.34 -40.43
N GLY A 100 -14.00 -17.03 -40.74
CA GLY A 100 -14.32 -18.33 -40.12
C GLY A 100 -15.67 -18.45 -39.43
N SER A 101 -16.72 -18.63 -40.23
CA SER A 101 -17.96 -19.37 -39.93
C SER A 101 -18.80 -18.95 -38.73
N SER A 102 -19.61 -17.92 -38.91
CA SER A 102 -20.95 -17.85 -38.33
C SER A 102 -21.83 -18.94 -38.98
N ARG A 103 -21.91 -20.13 -38.35
CA ARG A 103 -22.98 -21.08 -38.64
C ARG A 103 -24.21 -20.71 -37.79
N ALA A 104 -25.24 -20.27 -38.49
CA ALA A 104 -26.58 -20.04 -37.98
C ALA A 104 -27.33 -21.37 -37.73
N HIS A 105 -28.24 -21.33 -36.77
CA HIS A 105 -29.41 -22.20 -36.55
C HIS A 105 -29.22 -23.72 -36.65
N ASP A 106 -29.11 -24.35 -35.49
CA ASP A 106 -29.61 -25.70 -35.25
C ASP A 106 -30.16 -25.74 -33.81
N ASP A 107 -31.46 -26.00 -33.62
CA ASP A 107 -32.10 -26.06 -32.30
C ASP A 107 -31.54 -27.20 -31.41
N SER A 108 -30.76 -28.10 -32.00
CA SER A 108 -29.96 -29.11 -31.27
C SER A 108 -28.64 -28.56 -30.68
N ALA A 109 -28.19 -27.39 -31.13
CA ALA A 109 -26.96 -26.71 -30.67
C ALA A 109 -27.17 -25.83 -29.42
N ALA A 110 -28.40 -25.69 -28.92
CA ALA A 110 -28.67 -24.94 -27.68
C ALA A 110 -28.03 -25.59 -26.44
N VAL A 111 -27.71 -26.89 -26.49
CA VAL A 111 -27.28 -27.70 -25.35
C VAL A 111 -25.77 -27.58 -25.06
N ARG A 112 -24.95 -27.20 -26.05
CA ARG A 112 -23.49 -27.16 -25.92
C ARG A 112 -22.91 -25.96 -26.68
N PHE A 113 -22.15 -25.13 -25.98
CA PHE A 113 -21.45 -23.96 -26.48
C PHE A 113 -19.93 -24.14 -26.35
N GLU A 114 -19.18 -23.82 -27.40
CA GLU A 114 -17.72 -23.92 -27.43
C GLU A 114 -17.11 -22.65 -28.05
N ASP A 115 -16.12 -22.06 -27.38
CA ASP A 115 -15.33 -20.93 -27.88
C ASP A 115 -13.84 -21.30 -27.89
N ASN A 116 -13.30 -21.46 -29.10
CA ASN A 116 -11.91 -21.84 -29.33
C ASN A 116 -10.90 -20.76 -28.89
N LYS A 117 -11.28 -19.47 -28.88
CA LYS A 117 -10.39 -18.37 -28.47
C LYS A 117 -10.23 -18.28 -26.96
N LEU A 118 -11.23 -18.74 -26.20
CA LEU A 118 -11.24 -18.73 -24.74
C LEU A 118 -11.01 -20.13 -24.14
N HIS A 119 -10.75 -21.15 -24.97
CA HIS A 119 -10.73 -22.56 -24.58
C HIS A 119 -11.91 -22.92 -23.66
N MET A 120 -13.10 -22.43 -24.02
CA MET A 120 -14.29 -22.48 -23.18
C MET A 120 -15.29 -23.50 -23.71
N LEU A 121 -15.77 -24.36 -22.81
CA LEU A 121 -16.87 -25.28 -23.06
C LEU A 121 -17.97 -25.02 -22.02
N ALA A 122 -19.21 -24.79 -22.47
CA ALA A 122 -20.37 -24.70 -21.61
C ALA A 122 -21.46 -25.66 -22.11
N GLN A 123 -22.04 -26.46 -21.23
CA GLN A 123 -23.09 -27.41 -21.60
C GLN A 123 -24.26 -27.39 -20.60
N TYR A 124 -25.46 -27.62 -21.10
CA TYR A 124 -26.68 -27.77 -20.31
C TYR A 124 -27.18 -29.22 -20.37
N ILE A 125 -27.62 -29.77 -19.23
CA ILE A 125 -28.17 -31.12 -19.11
C ILE A 125 -29.51 -31.00 -18.37
N ARG A 126 -30.61 -31.28 -19.07
CA ARG A 126 -31.94 -31.27 -18.48
C ARG A 126 -32.09 -32.41 -17.48
N ALA A 127 -32.48 -32.08 -16.25
CA ALA A 127 -32.85 -33.02 -15.20
C ALA A 127 -33.91 -32.38 -14.30
N GLU A 128 -35.05 -33.03 -14.13
CA GLU A 128 -36.15 -32.53 -13.27
C GLU A 128 -36.16 -33.23 -11.90
N GLU A 129 -35.57 -34.41 -11.82
CA GLU A 129 -35.48 -35.21 -10.60
C GLU A 129 -34.20 -36.05 -10.56
N VAL A 130 -33.85 -36.54 -9.37
CA VAL A 130 -32.74 -37.48 -9.20
C VAL A 130 -33.17 -38.85 -9.70
N SER A 131 -32.89 -39.10 -10.98
CA SER A 131 -33.18 -40.36 -11.67
C SER A 131 -31.91 -41.19 -11.89
N PRO A 132 -32.03 -42.51 -12.06
CA PRO A 132 -30.87 -43.36 -12.38
C PRO A 132 -30.11 -42.92 -13.64
N SER A 133 -30.80 -42.29 -14.60
CA SER A 133 -30.19 -41.74 -15.82
C SER A 133 -29.30 -40.53 -15.52
N LEU A 134 -29.68 -39.67 -14.58
CA LEU A 134 -28.85 -38.56 -14.14
C LEU A 134 -27.57 -39.06 -13.46
N ILE A 135 -27.68 -40.09 -12.62
CA ILE A 135 -26.53 -40.70 -11.93
C ILE A 135 -25.56 -41.32 -12.95
N ASP A 136 -26.07 -42.10 -13.91
CA ASP A 136 -25.25 -42.64 -15.00
C ASP A 136 -24.58 -41.53 -15.82
N ARG A 137 -25.27 -40.40 -16.05
CA ARG A 137 -24.69 -39.25 -16.72
C ARG A 137 -23.56 -38.60 -15.92
N LEU A 138 -23.68 -38.45 -14.61
CA LEU A 138 -22.62 -37.92 -13.74
C LEU A 138 -21.37 -38.82 -13.76
N TYR A 139 -21.56 -40.14 -13.78
CA TYR A 139 -20.43 -41.08 -13.93
C TYR A 139 -19.76 -41.01 -15.30
N ARG A 140 -20.52 -40.73 -16.38
CA ARG A 140 -19.92 -40.50 -17.70
C ARG A 140 -19.09 -39.21 -17.72
N LEU A 141 -19.57 -38.15 -17.08
CA LEU A 141 -18.83 -36.87 -16.97
C LEU A 141 -17.52 -37.06 -16.18
N GLU A 142 -17.54 -37.89 -15.14
CA GLU A 142 -16.33 -38.30 -14.42
C GLU A 142 -15.33 -39.03 -15.35
N ALA A 143 -15.83 -39.88 -16.25
CA ALA A 143 -15.00 -40.67 -17.17
C ALA A 143 -14.35 -39.82 -18.28
N GLU A 144 -14.91 -38.66 -18.61
CA GLU A 144 -14.39 -37.74 -19.63
C GLU A 144 -13.06 -37.06 -19.21
N LYS A 145 -12.63 -37.18 -17.94
CA LYS A 145 -11.35 -36.68 -17.39
C LYS A 145 -11.02 -35.23 -17.77
N GLN A 146 -12.01 -34.35 -17.72
CA GLN A 146 -11.74 -32.92 -17.87
C GLN A 146 -11.10 -32.36 -16.57
N LEU A 147 -9.94 -31.72 -16.70
CA LEU A 147 -9.05 -31.36 -15.59
C LEU A 147 -9.66 -30.38 -14.56
N SER A 148 -10.59 -29.52 -14.95
CA SER A 148 -11.23 -28.56 -14.04
C SER A 148 -12.57 -28.07 -14.59
N SER A 149 -13.67 -28.49 -13.98
CA SER A 149 -15.02 -28.09 -14.41
C SER A 149 -15.83 -27.50 -13.26
N VAL A 150 -16.68 -26.52 -13.56
CA VAL A 150 -17.67 -26.00 -12.61
C VAL A 150 -19.04 -26.60 -12.94
N TYR A 151 -19.58 -27.39 -12.02
CA TYR A 151 -20.91 -27.99 -12.11
C TYR A 151 -21.91 -27.16 -11.32
N VAL A 152 -22.93 -26.63 -11.98
CA VAL A 152 -24.07 -25.96 -11.35
C VAL A 152 -25.25 -26.90 -11.41
N VAL A 153 -25.67 -27.43 -10.26
CA VAL A 153 -26.76 -28.41 -10.15
C VAL A 153 -27.93 -27.80 -9.38
N GLY A 154 -29.14 -27.83 -9.95
CA GLY A 154 -30.35 -27.35 -9.29
C GLY A 154 -31.56 -28.16 -9.73
N LEU A 155 -32.29 -28.72 -8.78
CA LEU A 155 -33.47 -29.54 -9.04
C LEU A 155 -34.62 -29.02 -8.18
N THR A 156 -35.64 -28.45 -8.79
CA THR A 156 -36.90 -28.14 -8.11
C THR A 156 -37.75 -29.40 -8.14
N TYR A 157 -38.13 -29.89 -6.96
CA TYR A 157 -38.90 -31.12 -6.83
C TYR A 157 -40.21 -31.02 -7.63
N SER A 158 -40.41 -31.91 -8.61
CA SER A 158 -41.57 -31.86 -9.53
C SER A 158 -42.93 -31.96 -8.81
N GLY A 159 -42.98 -32.67 -7.68
CA GLY A 159 -44.18 -32.79 -6.84
C GLY A 159 -44.51 -31.54 -6.01
N LEU A 160 -43.67 -30.50 -6.05
CA LEU A 160 -43.88 -29.22 -5.35
C LEU A 160 -45.11 -28.46 -5.87
N LEU A 161 -45.41 -28.60 -7.17
CA LEU A 161 -46.51 -27.88 -7.84
C LEU A 161 -47.90 -28.33 -7.40
N GLY A 162 -48.03 -29.55 -6.88
CA GLY A 162 -49.31 -30.13 -6.46
C GLY A 162 -49.85 -29.58 -5.13
N GLY A 163 -49.01 -28.89 -4.34
CA GLY A 163 -49.26 -28.62 -2.92
C GLY A 163 -49.34 -29.89 -2.08
N ASN A 164 -49.14 -29.80 -0.76
CA ASN A 164 -49.13 -30.93 0.20
C ASN A 164 -47.77 -31.63 0.39
N ILE A 165 -46.78 -30.90 0.92
CA ILE A 165 -45.51 -31.50 1.37
C ILE A 165 -45.71 -32.18 2.73
N THR A 166 -45.80 -33.51 2.71
CA THR A 166 -45.79 -34.33 3.93
C THR A 166 -44.37 -34.71 4.35
N GLU A 167 -44.19 -35.10 5.61
CA GLU A 167 -42.91 -35.60 6.12
C GLU A 167 -42.36 -36.79 5.32
N GLU A 168 -43.23 -37.65 4.76
CA GLU A 168 -42.77 -38.77 3.93
C GLU A 168 -42.15 -38.29 2.61
N VAL A 169 -42.69 -37.22 2.02
CA VAL A 169 -42.14 -36.58 0.81
C VAL A 169 -40.77 -35.97 1.10
N LEU A 170 -40.61 -35.28 2.23
CA LEU A 170 -39.32 -34.74 2.67
C LEU A 170 -38.29 -35.85 2.91
N ARG A 171 -38.71 -36.97 3.49
CA ARG A 171 -37.85 -38.15 3.70
C ARG A 171 -37.43 -38.78 2.38
N GLN A 172 -38.35 -38.90 1.42
CA GLN A 172 -38.05 -39.41 0.08
C GLN A 172 -37.11 -38.46 -0.69
N TYR A 173 -37.34 -37.15 -0.60
CA TYR A 173 -36.47 -36.15 -1.19
C TYR A 173 -35.05 -36.22 -0.60
N SER A 174 -34.94 -36.36 0.72
CA SER A 174 -33.65 -36.57 1.40
C SER A 174 -32.94 -37.83 0.89
N ALA A 175 -33.64 -38.97 0.80
CA ALA A 175 -33.10 -40.21 0.26
C ALA A 175 -32.60 -40.04 -1.19
N ASN A 176 -33.37 -39.36 -2.03
CA ASN A 176 -32.98 -39.07 -3.42
C ASN A 176 -31.71 -38.21 -3.49
N LEU A 177 -31.62 -37.14 -2.68
CA LEU A 177 -30.42 -36.29 -2.66
C LEU A 177 -29.18 -37.03 -2.16
N THR A 178 -29.33 -37.97 -1.21
CA THR A 178 -28.19 -38.77 -0.73
C THR A 178 -27.53 -39.61 -1.83
N LEU A 179 -28.27 -39.95 -2.90
CA LEU A 179 -27.70 -40.68 -4.04
C LEU A 179 -26.69 -39.84 -4.84
N LEU A 180 -26.73 -38.50 -4.74
CA LEU A 180 -25.83 -37.58 -5.43
C LEU A 180 -24.48 -37.41 -4.70
N VAL A 181 -24.40 -37.79 -3.43
CA VAL A 181 -23.21 -37.57 -2.59
C VAL A 181 -21.98 -38.27 -3.16
N ALA A 182 -22.11 -39.54 -3.56
CA ALA A 182 -21.00 -40.31 -4.11
C ALA A 182 -20.52 -39.77 -5.48
N PRO A 183 -21.40 -39.49 -6.46
CA PRO A 183 -21.00 -38.81 -7.69
C PRO A 183 -20.32 -37.45 -7.46
N PHE A 184 -20.85 -36.61 -6.55
CA PHE A 184 -20.28 -35.29 -6.29
C PHE A 184 -18.88 -35.37 -5.68
N HIS A 185 -18.66 -36.26 -4.71
CA HIS A 185 -17.33 -36.47 -4.13
C HIS A 185 -16.30 -36.87 -5.19
N ARG A 186 -16.68 -37.71 -6.16
CA ARG A 186 -15.76 -38.12 -7.24
C ARG A 186 -15.44 -37.00 -8.21
N LEU A 187 -16.43 -36.16 -8.55
CA LEU A 187 -16.21 -34.97 -9.38
C LEU A 187 -15.26 -33.98 -8.67
N VAL A 188 -15.47 -33.72 -7.38
CA VAL A 188 -14.61 -32.80 -6.62
C VAL A 188 -13.18 -33.33 -6.47
N ALA A 189 -13.02 -34.64 -6.32
CA ALA A 189 -11.70 -35.28 -6.31
C ALA A 189 -10.89 -35.09 -7.62
N GLN A 190 -11.55 -34.80 -8.76
CA GLN A 190 -10.92 -34.42 -10.02
C GLN A 190 -10.74 -32.89 -10.17
N THR A 191 -10.49 -32.18 -9.06
CA THR A 191 -10.30 -30.72 -9.02
C THR A 191 -11.47 -29.91 -9.62
N SER A 192 -12.67 -30.49 -9.67
CA SER A 192 -13.89 -29.81 -10.12
C SER A 192 -14.67 -29.22 -8.95
N ARG A 193 -15.54 -28.25 -9.22
CA ARG A 193 -16.35 -27.59 -8.20
C ARG A 193 -17.82 -27.86 -8.45
N VAL A 194 -18.53 -28.38 -7.45
CA VAL A 194 -19.98 -28.65 -7.53
C VAL A 194 -20.73 -27.63 -6.69
N LEU A 195 -21.64 -26.89 -7.32
CA LEU A 195 -22.53 -25.92 -6.71
C LEU A 195 -23.96 -26.45 -6.72
N TRP A 196 -24.59 -26.51 -5.55
CA TRP A 196 -26.02 -26.83 -5.43
C TRP A 196 -26.84 -25.54 -5.37
N LYS A 197 -27.60 -25.23 -6.43
CA LYS A 197 -28.56 -24.12 -6.47
C LYS A 197 -29.80 -24.53 -5.68
N LEU A 198 -30.13 -23.73 -4.66
CA LEU A 198 -31.37 -23.89 -3.90
C LEU A 198 -32.58 -23.49 -4.72
N ALA A 199 -33.76 -24.03 -4.37
CA ALA A 199 -35.01 -23.63 -4.99
C ALA A 199 -35.34 -22.18 -4.61
N ASP A 200 -35.70 -21.39 -5.62
CA ASP A 200 -36.03 -19.98 -5.45
C ASP A 200 -37.41 -19.83 -4.80
N ARG A 201 -37.58 -18.77 -4.00
CA ARG A 201 -38.91 -18.41 -3.48
C ARG A 201 -39.78 -17.80 -4.58
N VAL A 202 -41.09 -17.88 -4.38
CA VAL A 202 -42.11 -17.42 -5.34
C VAL A 202 -42.97 -16.31 -4.73
N ASP A 203 -43.43 -15.39 -5.57
CA ASP A 203 -44.40 -14.36 -5.20
C ASP A 203 -45.80 -14.97 -5.26
N GLU A 204 -46.31 -15.37 -4.09
CA GLU A 204 -47.58 -16.09 -3.92
C GLU A 204 -48.79 -15.34 -4.51
N GLU A 205 -48.71 -14.02 -4.65
CA GLU A 205 -49.80 -13.20 -5.21
C GLU A 205 -49.82 -13.21 -6.75
N LYS A 206 -48.65 -13.33 -7.38
CA LYS A 206 -48.48 -13.28 -8.84
C LYS A 206 -48.45 -14.66 -9.50
N LEU A 207 -48.56 -15.73 -8.72
CA LEU A 207 -48.51 -17.10 -9.22
C LEU A 207 -49.67 -17.45 -10.17
N PRO A 208 -49.41 -18.28 -11.20
CA PRO A 208 -50.46 -18.86 -12.03
C PRO A 208 -51.44 -19.70 -11.20
N PRO A 209 -52.72 -19.83 -11.62
CA PRO A 209 -53.73 -20.58 -10.86
C PRO A 209 -53.37 -22.05 -10.64
N ALA A 210 -52.54 -22.63 -11.52
CA ALA A 210 -52.04 -24.00 -11.39
C ALA A 210 -51.12 -24.19 -10.17
N TRP A 211 -50.45 -23.14 -9.70
CA TRP A 211 -49.42 -23.21 -8.66
C TRP A 211 -49.88 -22.55 -7.35
N LYS A 212 -51.17 -22.21 -7.23
CA LYS A 212 -51.73 -21.49 -6.07
C LYS A 212 -51.64 -22.26 -4.74
N LEU A 213 -51.40 -23.56 -4.80
CA LEU A 213 -51.20 -24.41 -3.62
C LEU A 213 -49.75 -24.41 -3.12
N LEU A 214 -48.83 -23.78 -3.84
CA LEU A 214 -47.42 -23.67 -3.49
C LEU A 214 -47.21 -22.57 -2.43
N LEU A 215 -46.60 -22.93 -1.31
CA LEU A 215 -46.24 -22.00 -0.24
C LEU A 215 -44.72 -21.84 -0.16
N ASN A 216 -44.23 -20.65 0.19
CA ASN A 216 -42.80 -20.46 0.41
C ASN A 216 -42.27 -21.27 1.61
N GLU A 217 -43.11 -21.58 2.60
CA GLU A 217 -42.74 -22.44 3.73
C GLU A 217 -42.36 -23.85 3.26
N ASP A 218 -43.06 -24.38 2.27
CA ASP A 218 -42.81 -25.68 1.66
C ASP A 218 -41.46 -25.70 0.91
N ILE A 219 -41.14 -24.62 0.19
CA ILE A 219 -39.85 -24.41 -0.48
C ILE A 219 -38.71 -24.34 0.55
N ASP A 220 -38.91 -23.62 1.66
CA ASP A 220 -37.92 -23.48 2.71
C ASP A 220 -37.64 -24.82 3.41
N ARG A 221 -38.66 -25.65 3.63
CA ARG A 221 -38.51 -27.01 4.17
C ARG A 221 -37.68 -27.90 3.25
N LEU A 222 -37.91 -27.87 1.94
CA LEU A 222 -37.09 -28.59 0.96
C LEU A 222 -35.64 -28.09 0.93
N ASN A 223 -35.45 -26.78 0.93
CA ASN A 223 -34.12 -26.18 0.98
C ASN A 223 -33.39 -26.54 2.28
N HIS A 224 -34.11 -26.66 3.40
CA HIS A 224 -33.53 -27.13 4.66
C HIS A 224 -33.05 -28.59 4.58
N VAL A 225 -33.80 -29.48 3.91
CA VAL A 225 -33.36 -30.85 3.64
C VAL A 225 -32.08 -30.86 2.79
N ALA A 226 -32.04 -30.09 1.70
CA ALA A 226 -30.85 -29.99 0.84
C ALA A 226 -29.63 -29.48 1.61
N ARG A 227 -29.79 -28.44 2.43
CA ARG A 227 -28.74 -27.93 3.33
C ARG A 227 -28.21 -29.02 4.25
N ASN A 228 -29.10 -29.81 4.86
CA ASN A 228 -28.69 -30.87 5.79
C ASN A 228 -27.96 -32.01 5.10
N VAL A 229 -28.39 -32.43 3.90
CA VAL A 229 -27.72 -33.50 3.13
C VAL A 229 -26.33 -33.06 2.70
N PHE A 230 -26.19 -31.85 2.16
CA PHE A 230 -24.91 -31.38 1.61
C PHE A 230 -23.96 -30.75 2.65
N ARG A 231 -24.42 -30.50 3.89
CA ARG A 231 -23.65 -29.86 4.97
C ARG A 231 -22.28 -30.49 5.23
N TYR A 232 -22.20 -31.82 5.11
CA TYR A 232 -20.98 -32.60 5.39
C TYR A 232 -20.34 -33.15 4.11
N THR A 233 -20.72 -32.62 2.95
CA THR A 233 -20.19 -33.03 1.65
C THR A 233 -19.26 -31.96 1.09
N GLU A 234 -18.45 -32.32 0.09
CA GLU A 234 -17.59 -31.36 -0.61
C GLU A 234 -18.36 -30.49 -1.62
N ALA A 235 -19.65 -30.78 -1.86
CA ALA A 235 -20.51 -29.95 -2.67
C ALA A 235 -20.88 -28.66 -1.91
N THR A 236 -20.75 -27.51 -2.58
CA THR A 236 -21.04 -26.21 -1.96
C THR A 236 -22.49 -25.83 -2.23
N VAL A 237 -23.26 -25.53 -1.18
CA VAL A 237 -24.61 -24.96 -1.33
C VAL A 237 -24.51 -23.49 -1.73
N TRP A 238 -25.17 -23.10 -2.83
CA TRP A 238 -25.09 -21.78 -3.40
C TRP A 238 -26.10 -20.80 -2.77
N GLU A 239 -25.88 -20.47 -1.49
CA GLU A 239 -26.79 -19.61 -0.69
C GLU A 239 -26.95 -18.19 -1.25
N SER A 240 -25.90 -17.65 -1.87
CA SER A 240 -25.93 -16.29 -2.42
C SER A 240 -26.90 -16.14 -3.60
N ALA A 241 -27.07 -17.17 -4.42
CA ALA A 241 -28.08 -17.17 -5.49
C ALA A 241 -29.49 -17.09 -4.88
N TRP A 242 -29.76 -17.88 -3.84
CA TRP A 242 -31.02 -17.84 -3.10
C TRP A 242 -31.31 -16.46 -2.49
N HIS A 243 -30.30 -15.79 -1.94
CA HIS A 243 -30.45 -14.43 -1.40
C HIS A 243 -30.77 -13.39 -2.49
N ILE A 244 -30.17 -13.51 -3.68
CA ILE A 244 -30.48 -12.63 -4.82
C ILE A 244 -31.93 -12.84 -5.25
N ALA A 245 -32.34 -14.10 -5.40
CA ALA A 245 -33.72 -14.44 -5.77
C ALA A 245 -34.73 -13.90 -4.74
N ASN A 246 -34.47 -14.09 -3.45
CA ASN A 246 -35.33 -13.59 -2.38
C ASN A 246 -35.34 -12.05 -2.29
N GLY A 247 -34.23 -11.38 -2.61
CA GLY A 247 -34.14 -9.91 -2.61
C GLY A 247 -34.82 -9.24 -3.80
N LEU A 248 -35.06 -9.98 -4.89
CA LEU A 248 -35.67 -9.49 -6.14
C LEU A 248 -37.04 -10.13 -6.42
N LEU A 249 -37.68 -10.66 -5.38
CA LEU A 249 -38.96 -11.37 -5.48
C LEU A 249 -40.06 -10.50 -6.12
N ASP A 250 -40.12 -9.22 -5.76
CA ASP A 250 -41.13 -8.27 -6.27
C ASP A 250 -41.08 -8.10 -7.79
N ALA A 251 -39.90 -8.30 -8.38
CA ALA A 251 -39.62 -8.16 -9.80
C ALA A 251 -39.71 -9.49 -10.58
N ALA A 252 -40.10 -10.59 -9.93
CA ALA A 252 -40.24 -11.89 -10.58
C ALA A 252 -41.29 -11.87 -11.70
N ILE A 253 -40.95 -12.49 -12.83
CA ILE A 253 -41.86 -12.66 -13.98
C ILE A 253 -42.82 -13.80 -13.63
N ASP A 254 -44.13 -13.54 -13.79
CA ASP A 254 -45.22 -14.48 -13.48
C ASP A 254 -45.14 -15.08 -12.05
N GLY A 255 -44.53 -14.32 -11.12
CA GLY A 255 -44.39 -14.68 -9.72
C GLY A 255 -43.44 -15.84 -9.39
N HIS A 256 -42.78 -16.45 -10.38
CA HIS A 256 -41.91 -17.61 -10.13
C HIS A 256 -40.57 -17.56 -10.87
N GLN A 257 -40.47 -16.79 -11.95
CA GLN A 257 -39.24 -16.69 -12.72
C GLN A 257 -38.41 -15.48 -12.28
N LEU A 258 -37.16 -15.71 -11.88
CA LEU A 258 -36.23 -14.63 -11.54
C LEU A 258 -36.07 -13.66 -12.72
N CYS A 259 -36.11 -12.36 -12.47
CA CYS A 259 -36.00 -11.34 -13.52
C CYS A 259 -34.63 -11.38 -14.23
N ALA A 260 -34.57 -10.85 -15.46
CA ALA A 260 -33.33 -10.83 -16.24
C ALA A 260 -32.17 -10.11 -15.53
N HIS A 261 -32.47 -9.11 -14.69
CA HIS A 261 -31.46 -8.45 -13.87
C HIS A 261 -30.91 -9.39 -12.79
N GLY A 262 -31.78 -10.10 -12.06
CA GLY A 262 -31.38 -11.10 -11.06
C GLY A 262 -30.52 -12.22 -11.65
N GLN A 263 -30.93 -12.75 -12.81
CA GLN A 263 -30.16 -13.78 -13.52
C GLN A 263 -28.76 -13.28 -13.93
N ARG A 264 -28.63 -12.02 -14.39
CA ARG A 264 -27.31 -11.42 -14.69
C ARG A 264 -26.44 -11.31 -13.44
N LEU A 265 -27.02 -10.98 -12.29
CA LEU A 265 -26.28 -10.91 -11.03
C LEU A 265 -25.80 -12.30 -10.60
N GLU A 266 -26.61 -13.35 -10.76
CA GLU A 266 -26.20 -14.74 -10.48
C GLU A 266 -25.04 -15.20 -11.37
N VAL A 267 -25.11 -14.92 -12.68
CA VAL A 267 -24.03 -15.23 -13.62
C VAL A 267 -22.76 -14.45 -13.27
N GLN A 268 -22.88 -13.15 -12.97
CA GLN A 268 -21.75 -12.32 -12.57
C GLN A 268 -21.11 -12.83 -11.28
N LEU A 269 -21.91 -13.34 -10.35
CA LEU A 269 -21.44 -13.98 -9.13
C LEU A 269 -20.67 -15.27 -9.42
N LEU A 270 -21.18 -16.09 -10.34
CA LEU A 270 -20.52 -17.31 -10.80
C LEU A 270 -19.15 -16.99 -11.41
N TRP A 271 -19.08 -15.95 -12.26
CA TRP A 271 -17.82 -15.49 -12.84
C TRP A 271 -16.84 -14.97 -11.81
N ASN A 272 -17.31 -14.18 -10.86
CA ASN A 272 -16.46 -13.68 -9.76
C ASN A 272 -15.91 -14.86 -8.95
N MET A 273 -16.75 -15.83 -8.60
CA MET A 273 -16.32 -17.01 -7.85
C MET A 273 -15.28 -17.82 -8.63
N TYR A 274 -15.46 -18.00 -9.95
CA TYR A 274 -14.51 -18.76 -10.77
C TYR A 274 -13.19 -18.01 -10.94
N CYS A 275 -13.24 -16.73 -11.27
CA CYS A 275 -12.06 -15.99 -11.68
C CYS A 275 -11.27 -15.33 -10.54
N ASN A 276 -11.85 -15.15 -9.35
CA ASN A 276 -11.15 -14.51 -8.23
C ASN A 276 -9.97 -15.35 -7.72
N ASP A 277 -10.03 -16.67 -7.90
CA ASP A 277 -8.94 -17.57 -7.51
C ASP A 277 -7.73 -17.48 -8.46
N TYR A 278 -7.91 -16.92 -9.67
CA TYR A 278 -6.87 -16.87 -10.71
C TYR A 278 -6.33 -15.47 -11.01
N MET A 279 -7.13 -14.43 -10.74
CA MET A 279 -6.77 -13.05 -11.05
C MET A 279 -6.56 -12.30 -9.74
N ASN A 280 -5.30 -12.11 -9.36
CA ASN A 280 -4.87 -11.49 -8.10
C ASN A 280 -5.07 -9.95 -8.12
N TYR A 281 -6.30 -9.48 -8.35
CA TYR A 281 -6.64 -8.06 -8.28
C TYR A 281 -6.96 -7.67 -6.84
N ASN A 282 -6.04 -6.91 -6.22
CA ASN A 282 -6.14 -6.40 -4.85
C ASN A 282 -7.01 -5.14 -4.72
N ASP A 283 -8.12 -5.06 -5.46
CA ASP A 283 -9.16 -4.10 -5.13
C ASP A 283 -9.98 -4.71 -3.99
N GLY A 284 -9.95 -4.08 -2.81
CA GLY A 284 -10.53 -4.56 -1.55
C GLY A 284 -12.05 -4.74 -1.52
N THR A 285 -12.68 -4.91 -2.67
CA THR A 285 -14.10 -5.21 -2.88
C THR A 285 -14.40 -6.72 -2.93
N CYS A 286 -13.39 -7.57 -3.15
CA CYS A 286 -13.57 -9.01 -3.40
C CYS A 286 -12.76 -9.92 -2.45
N CYS A 287 -13.33 -11.10 -2.12
CA CYS A 287 -12.66 -12.11 -1.30
C CYS A 287 -11.54 -12.80 -2.08
N SER A 288 -10.32 -12.27 -1.98
CA SER A 288 -9.10 -12.99 -2.36
C SER A 288 -8.67 -13.92 -1.21
N SER A 289 -8.16 -15.10 -1.57
CA SER A 289 -7.52 -15.99 -0.60
C SER A 289 -6.23 -15.35 -0.06
N SER A 290 -5.84 -15.66 1.18
CA SER A 290 -4.63 -15.08 1.78
C SER A 290 -3.38 -15.50 0.99
N GLU A 291 -2.55 -14.52 0.60
CA GLU A 291 -1.27 -14.77 -0.06
C GLU A 291 -0.43 -15.80 0.74
N PRO A 292 0.18 -16.82 0.09
CA PRO A 292 1.02 -17.79 0.78
C PRO A 292 2.29 -17.12 1.33
N HIS A 293 2.79 -17.61 2.47
CA HIS A 293 3.98 -17.06 3.12
C HIS A 293 5.26 -17.43 2.37
N THR A 294 6.15 -16.45 2.17
CA THR A 294 7.45 -16.68 1.51
C THR A 294 8.54 -17.11 2.49
N THR A 295 9.60 -17.74 1.98
CA THR A 295 10.71 -18.20 2.82
C THR A 295 11.40 -17.04 3.51
N LEU A 296 11.53 -15.90 2.82
CA LEU A 296 12.12 -14.69 3.36
C LEU A 296 11.30 -14.12 4.53
N GLN A 297 9.97 -14.07 4.41
CA GLN A 297 9.10 -13.64 5.53
C GLN A 297 9.32 -14.52 6.76
N ILE A 298 9.36 -15.84 6.58
CA ILE A 298 9.57 -16.79 7.68
C ILE A 298 10.91 -16.52 8.36
N VAL A 299 11.99 -16.34 7.58
CA VAL A 299 13.33 -16.07 8.12
C VAL A 299 13.37 -14.72 8.86
N ALA A 300 12.76 -13.67 8.32
CA ALA A 300 12.73 -12.35 8.94
C ALA A 300 11.98 -12.36 10.28
N TYR A 301 10.78 -12.96 10.33
CA TYR A 301 10.03 -13.08 11.59
C TYR A 301 10.69 -14.05 12.58
N ALA A 302 11.37 -15.10 12.12
CA ALA A 302 12.15 -15.96 12.99
C ALA A 302 13.30 -15.20 13.67
N LEU A 303 14.03 -14.36 12.92
CA LEU A 303 15.08 -13.51 13.47
C LEU A 303 14.55 -12.54 14.53
N PHE A 304 13.42 -11.89 14.26
CA PHE A 304 12.75 -11.05 15.24
C PHE A 304 12.26 -11.83 16.47
N GLY A 305 11.72 -13.04 16.27
CA GLY A 305 11.31 -13.94 17.35
C GLY A 305 12.48 -14.35 18.26
N VAL A 306 13.65 -14.63 17.68
CA VAL A 306 14.87 -14.89 18.45
C VAL A 306 15.28 -13.66 19.27
N CYS A 307 15.27 -12.47 18.68
CA CYS A 307 15.56 -11.23 19.43
C CYS A 307 14.58 -11.00 20.59
N ILE A 308 13.28 -11.18 20.36
CA ILE A 308 12.23 -11.02 21.38
C ILE A 308 12.43 -12.02 22.52
N THR A 309 12.63 -13.31 22.20
CA THR A 309 12.82 -14.36 23.23
C THR A 309 14.07 -14.14 24.07
N LEU A 310 15.19 -13.71 23.45
CA LEU A 310 16.41 -13.36 24.18
C LEU A 310 16.20 -12.17 25.13
N VAL A 311 15.51 -11.12 24.68
CA VAL A 311 15.18 -9.95 25.52
C VAL A 311 14.25 -10.35 26.67
N CYS A 312 13.21 -11.14 26.40
CA CYS A 312 12.33 -11.68 27.44
C CYS A 312 13.11 -12.53 28.46
N GLY A 313 14.04 -13.37 28.00
CA GLY A 313 14.92 -14.15 28.87
C GLY A 313 15.84 -13.28 29.75
N MET A 314 16.41 -12.21 29.19
CA MET A 314 17.20 -11.23 29.94
C MET A 314 16.37 -10.51 31.00
N CYS A 315 15.16 -10.07 30.65
CA CYS A 315 14.22 -9.42 31.56
C CYS A 315 13.78 -10.38 32.68
N LEU A 316 13.42 -11.62 32.34
CA LEU A 316 13.03 -12.65 33.31
C LEU A 316 14.17 -12.99 34.27
N ARG A 317 15.38 -13.21 33.75
CA ARG A 317 16.57 -13.44 34.58
C ARG A 317 16.81 -12.28 35.55
N ARG A 318 16.66 -11.03 35.07
CA ARG A 318 16.88 -9.84 35.91
C ARG A 318 15.78 -9.64 36.94
N TRP A 319 14.53 -9.94 36.59
CA TRP A 319 13.40 -9.96 37.53
C TRP A 319 13.59 -11.03 38.62
N LEU A 320 14.05 -12.22 38.25
CA LEU A 320 14.38 -13.30 39.19
C LEU A 320 15.58 -12.94 40.09
N LEU A 321 16.60 -12.26 39.58
CA LEU A 321 17.73 -11.78 40.38
C LEU A 321 17.33 -10.65 41.34
N HIS A 322 16.41 -9.77 40.91
CA HIS A 322 15.84 -8.72 41.76
C HIS A 322 15.00 -9.33 42.90
N LEU A 323 14.16 -10.33 42.59
CA LEU A 323 13.42 -11.09 43.60
C LEU A 323 14.33 -11.83 44.60
N ARG A 324 15.55 -12.20 44.20
CA ARG A 324 16.57 -12.81 45.05
C ARG A 324 17.44 -11.82 45.83
N GLY A 325 17.14 -10.51 45.77
CA GLY A 325 17.77 -9.49 46.61
C GLY A 325 19.16 -9.00 46.17
N HIS A 326 19.60 -9.32 44.94
CA HIS A 326 20.88 -8.80 44.43
C HIS A 326 20.68 -7.44 43.73
N THR A 327 21.07 -6.34 44.38
CA THR A 327 21.16 -5.01 43.77
C THR A 327 22.49 -4.86 43.00
N LEU A 328 22.41 -4.87 41.67
CA LEU A 328 23.57 -4.79 40.79
C LEU A 328 23.87 -3.30 40.49
N TYR A 329 24.97 -2.77 41.03
CA TYR A 329 25.48 -1.43 40.71
C TYR A 329 25.91 -1.38 39.24
N VAL A 330 25.34 -0.45 38.47
CA VAL A 330 25.82 -0.11 37.12
C VAL A 330 26.78 1.08 37.25
N PRO A 331 28.04 1.00 36.77
CA PRO A 331 28.93 2.15 36.75
C PRO A 331 28.46 3.15 35.68
N LEU A 332 28.27 4.41 36.07
CA LEU A 332 28.04 5.53 35.16
C LEU A 332 29.31 5.77 34.33
N GLN A 333 29.33 5.37 33.06
CA GLN A 333 30.36 5.81 32.14
C GLN A 333 29.98 7.17 31.56
N GLN A 334 30.75 8.18 31.94
CA GLN A 334 30.57 9.58 31.57
C GLN A 334 30.86 9.75 30.07
N HIS A 335 29.83 10.08 29.28
CA HIS A 335 30.02 10.45 27.87
C HIS A 335 30.83 11.75 27.82
N GLN A 336 31.96 11.72 27.11
CA GLN A 336 32.84 12.86 26.90
C GLN A 336 32.12 13.89 26.01
N PRO A 337 31.91 15.14 26.46
CA PRO A 337 31.18 16.14 25.67
C PRO A 337 32.00 16.59 24.46
N ASP A 338 31.33 16.68 23.31
CA ASP A 338 31.84 17.36 22.10
C ASP A 338 32.27 18.82 22.42
N PRO A 339 33.37 19.37 21.84
CA PRO A 339 33.94 20.66 22.25
C PRO A 339 33.17 21.94 21.83
N HIS A 340 31.90 21.87 21.41
CA HIS A 340 31.19 23.05 20.88
C HIS A 340 29.79 23.23 21.44
N GLN A 341 29.67 23.59 22.72
CA GLN A 341 28.53 24.36 23.23
C GLN A 341 28.85 25.04 24.57
N HIS A 342 29.06 26.37 24.53
CA HIS A 342 29.11 27.22 25.72
C HIS A 342 27.69 27.58 26.17
N GLN A 343 27.33 27.31 27.42
CA GLN A 343 26.48 28.19 28.24
C GLN A 343 26.58 27.84 29.76
N PRO A 344 26.33 28.81 30.65
CA PRO A 344 26.93 28.87 31.99
C PRO A 344 26.11 28.23 33.11
N ASN A 345 26.85 27.89 34.18
CA ASN A 345 26.40 27.36 35.47
C ASN A 345 25.45 28.30 36.25
N SER A 346 24.45 27.72 36.90
CA SER A 346 24.04 28.09 38.26
C SER A 346 23.45 26.88 39.00
N GLY A 347 23.93 26.64 40.23
CA GLY A 347 23.68 25.44 41.00
C GLY A 347 22.48 25.50 41.96
N GLY A 348 22.11 24.34 42.51
CA GLY A 348 21.24 24.26 43.69
C GLY A 348 20.33 23.03 43.78
N ARG A 349 20.85 21.96 44.41
CA ARG A 349 20.20 21.02 45.36
C ARG A 349 18.81 20.40 45.05
N GLY A 350 18.84 19.09 44.76
CA GLY A 350 18.35 18.03 45.66
C GLY A 350 16.85 17.68 45.72
N GLY A 351 16.52 16.45 45.33
CA GLY A 351 15.43 15.66 45.97
C GLY A 351 14.42 14.97 45.03
N GLY A 352 14.38 13.63 45.07
CA GLY A 352 13.19 12.84 44.71
C GLY A 352 13.22 12.03 43.40
N GLY A 353 14.05 10.98 43.31
CA GLY A 353 14.01 10.03 42.18
C GLY A 353 12.94 8.97 42.36
N GLY A 354 11.87 9.03 41.55
CA GLY A 354 10.86 7.98 41.45
C GLY A 354 11.33 6.74 40.66
N PRO A 355 10.55 5.64 40.65
CA PRO A 355 10.94 4.35 40.06
C PRO A 355 11.16 4.37 38.54
N THR A 356 10.81 5.47 37.87
CA THR A 356 10.80 5.63 36.42
C THR A 356 12.18 5.86 35.79
N HIS A 357 13.17 6.34 36.56
CA HIS A 357 14.54 6.55 36.05
C HIS A 357 15.40 5.28 36.03
N ALA A 358 14.98 4.22 36.73
CA ALA A 358 15.72 2.97 36.77
C ALA A 358 15.59 2.19 35.45
N LEU A 359 14.40 2.15 34.83
CA LEU A 359 14.13 1.40 33.60
C LEU A 359 14.84 1.97 32.36
N SER A 360 14.97 3.31 32.29
CA SER A 360 15.64 4.01 31.19
C SER A 360 17.17 3.91 31.29
N ALA A 361 17.72 3.87 32.50
CA ALA A 361 19.15 3.57 32.74
C ALA A 361 19.50 2.08 32.52
N LEU A 362 18.49 1.19 32.42
CA LEU A 362 18.64 -0.26 32.42
C LEU A 362 19.07 -0.86 31.06
N ILE A 363 19.10 -0.06 29.98
CA ILE A 363 19.11 -0.51 28.57
C ILE A 363 20.50 -0.41 27.89
N MET A 364 21.47 0.34 28.42
CA MET A 364 22.80 0.59 27.82
C MET A 364 23.85 -0.37 28.41
N ASP A 365 24.56 -1.27 27.73
CA ASP A 365 25.37 -1.07 26.52
C ASP A 365 25.43 -2.27 25.54
N TYR A 366 25.00 -3.48 25.90
CA TYR A 366 24.92 -4.65 24.98
C TYR A 366 23.48 -5.09 24.66
N GLY A 367 22.50 -4.62 25.44
CA GLY A 367 21.08 -4.85 25.21
C GLY A 367 20.44 -3.86 24.24
N THR A 368 21.10 -2.73 23.93
CA THR A 368 20.53 -1.68 23.09
C THR A 368 20.15 -2.14 21.68
N PRO A 369 20.98 -2.88 20.90
CA PRO A 369 20.58 -3.31 19.57
C PRO A 369 19.55 -4.45 19.61
N MET A 370 19.65 -5.36 20.59
CA MET A 370 18.71 -6.48 20.71
C MET A 370 17.30 -6.00 21.12
N VAL A 371 17.22 -5.05 22.06
CA VAL A 371 15.96 -4.40 22.45
C VAL A 371 15.41 -3.57 21.29
N ALA A 372 16.28 -2.87 20.55
CA ALA A 372 15.87 -2.12 19.37
C ALA A 372 15.27 -3.04 18.30
N LEU A 373 15.93 -4.18 18.00
CA LEU A 373 15.42 -5.17 17.04
C LEU A 373 14.16 -5.87 17.53
N SER A 374 14.02 -6.14 18.84
CA SER A 374 12.79 -6.73 19.38
C SER A 374 11.60 -5.77 19.27
N LEU A 375 11.81 -4.49 19.58
CA LEU A 375 10.77 -3.46 19.43
C LEU A 375 10.39 -3.27 17.95
N LEU A 376 11.39 -3.27 17.07
CA LEU A 376 11.18 -3.23 15.63
C LEU A 376 10.37 -4.44 15.14
N GLY A 377 10.66 -5.64 15.64
CA GLY A 377 9.91 -6.86 15.33
C GLY A 377 8.44 -6.78 15.74
N LEU A 378 8.14 -6.19 16.91
CA LEU A 378 6.76 -5.94 17.35
C LEU A 378 6.04 -4.94 16.43
N ILE A 379 6.73 -3.89 16.00
CA ILE A 379 6.17 -2.91 15.05
C ILE A 379 5.91 -3.56 13.68
N MET A 380 6.82 -4.38 13.18
CA MET A 380 6.63 -5.10 11.90
C MET A 380 5.46 -6.09 12.01
N ALA A 381 5.34 -6.81 13.12
CA ALA A 381 4.21 -7.70 13.36
C ALA A 381 2.87 -6.93 13.42
N TYR A 382 2.86 -5.74 14.02
CA TYR A 382 1.70 -4.86 14.01
C TYR A 382 1.31 -4.44 12.59
N PHE A 383 2.27 -4.02 11.76
CA PHE A 383 1.99 -3.69 10.36
C PHE A 383 1.42 -4.87 9.59
N TYR A 384 2.00 -6.06 9.79
CA TYR A 384 1.52 -7.28 9.14
C TYR A 384 0.08 -7.62 9.55
N LEU A 385 -0.25 -7.46 10.83
CA LEU A 385 -1.62 -7.64 11.33
C LEU A 385 -2.58 -6.64 10.68
N CYS A 386 -2.21 -5.36 10.61
CA CYS A 386 -3.06 -4.30 10.04
C CYS A 386 -3.34 -4.45 8.54
N ASP A 387 -2.33 -4.83 7.77
CA ASP A 387 -2.43 -4.82 6.31
C ASP A 387 -2.75 -6.21 5.74
N ARG A 388 -2.02 -7.25 6.17
CA ARG A 388 -2.10 -8.59 5.56
C ARG A 388 -3.17 -9.49 6.17
N THR A 389 -3.65 -9.20 7.37
CA THR A 389 -4.75 -9.96 7.97
C THR A 389 -6.08 -9.22 7.83
N ASN A 390 -7.18 -9.96 7.86
CA ASN A 390 -8.52 -9.39 7.94
C ASN A 390 -8.97 -9.16 9.39
N PHE A 391 -8.02 -9.05 10.33
CA PHE A 391 -8.32 -8.80 11.74
C PHE A 391 -9.01 -7.45 11.94
N PHE A 392 -8.61 -6.44 11.17
CA PHE A 392 -9.24 -5.12 11.15
C PHE A 392 -10.04 -4.92 9.86
N MET A 393 -11.16 -4.20 9.99
CA MET A 393 -12.03 -3.89 8.86
C MET A 393 -11.38 -2.84 7.94
N LYS A 394 -11.66 -2.92 6.64
CA LYS A 394 -11.13 -2.01 5.62
C LYS A 394 -12.30 -1.33 4.91
N GLU A 395 -12.26 -0.01 4.80
CA GLU A 395 -13.29 0.79 4.13
C GLU A 395 -12.75 1.45 2.86
N ASN A 396 -13.63 1.74 1.90
CA ASN A 396 -13.29 2.45 0.68
C ASN A 396 -13.10 3.95 0.93
N LYS A 397 -12.22 4.58 0.14
CA LYS A 397 -11.98 6.03 0.20
C LYS A 397 -13.12 6.81 -0.48
N TYR A 398 -13.58 7.86 0.19
CA TYR A 398 -14.52 8.83 -0.36
C TYR A 398 -13.91 10.23 -0.37
N TYR A 399 -13.76 10.80 -1.57
CA TYR A 399 -13.30 12.17 -1.72
C TYR A 399 -14.47 13.14 -1.47
N SER A 400 -14.22 14.15 -0.64
CA SER A 400 -15.07 15.31 -0.45
C SER A 400 -14.17 16.53 -0.23
N GLU A 401 -14.57 17.68 -0.77
CA GLU A 401 -13.81 18.93 -0.66
C GLU A 401 -13.59 19.34 0.79
N PHE A 402 -14.62 19.19 1.64
CA PHE A 402 -14.54 19.49 3.07
C PHE A 402 -13.59 18.53 3.79
N SER A 403 -13.63 17.24 3.44
CA SER A 403 -12.74 16.22 4.02
C SER A 403 -11.27 16.45 3.68
N PHE A 404 -10.97 17.14 2.58
CA PHE A 404 -9.60 17.54 2.21
C PHE A 404 -9.17 18.86 2.83
N TRP A 405 -9.95 19.93 2.67
CA TRP A 405 -9.52 21.28 3.07
C TRP A 405 -9.57 21.53 4.59
N ILE A 406 -10.49 20.88 5.32
CA ILE A 406 -10.60 21.06 6.78
C ILE A 406 -9.32 20.55 7.48
N PRO A 407 -8.85 19.30 7.25
CA PRO A 407 -7.59 18.84 7.85
C PRO A 407 -6.38 19.69 7.44
N VAL A 408 -6.29 20.12 6.16
CA VAL A 408 -5.21 20.98 5.69
C VAL A 408 -5.21 22.32 6.43
N GLY A 409 -6.38 22.96 6.55
CA GLY A 409 -6.54 24.22 7.29
C GLY A 409 -6.23 24.08 8.78
N TYR A 410 -6.64 22.97 9.40
CA TYR A 410 -6.36 22.67 10.80
C TYR A 410 -4.86 22.50 11.06
N VAL A 411 -4.18 21.69 10.26
CA VAL A 411 -2.73 21.48 10.36
C VAL A 411 -1.96 22.77 10.11
N PHE A 412 -2.40 23.59 9.16
CA PHE A 412 -1.80 24.91 8.90
C PHE A 412 -1.95 25.85 10.09
N ALA A 413 -3.15 25.92 10.69
CA ALA A 413 -3.39 26.73 11.88
C ALA A 413 -2.48 26.30 13.05
N LEU A 414 -2.38 24.99 13.33
CA LEU A 414 -1.46 24.47 14.34
C LEU A 414 0.00 24.87 14.06
N GLY A 415 0.44 24.73 12.80
CA GLY A 415 1.78 25.14 12.39
C GLY A 415 2.09 26.61 12.69
N LEU A 416 1.13 27.51 12.47
CA LEU A 416 1.28 28.94 12.78
C LEU A 416 1.37 29.21 14.29
N PHE A 417 0.58 28.52 15.11
CA PHE A 417 0.60 28.68 16.57
C PHE A 417 1.93 28.27 17.21
N PHE A 418 2.58 27.23 16.68
CA PHE A 418 3.87 26.71 17.19
C PHE A 418 5.08 27.31 16.46
N THR A 419 5.15 28.65 16.36
CA THR A 419 6.28 29.35 15.73
C THR A 419 7.33 29.76 16.78
N GLU A 420 8.59 29.43 16.52
CA GLU A 420 9.75 29.76 17.36
C GLU A 420 10.81 30.55 16.58
N ASP A 421 11.67 31.30 17.30
CA ASP A 421 12.80 32.00 16.72
C ASP A 421 13.96 31.02 16.44
N SER A 422 14.51 31.09 15.23
CA SER A 422 15.68 30.33 14.78
C SER A 422 16.97 30.92 15.33
N ARG A 423 17.94 30.05 15.64
CA ARG A 423 19.31 30.45 16.03
C ARG A 423 20.16 30.86 14.83
N PHE A 424 19.73 30.54 13.62
CA PHE A 424 20.44 30.80 12.38
C PHE A 424 19.71 31.87 11.57
N THR A 425 20.47 32.83 11.03
CA THR A 425 19.98 33.91 10.16
C THR A 425 20.15 33.60 8.66
N LYS A 426 20.97 32.59 8.33
CA LYS A 426 21.25 32.18 6.94
C LYS A 426 20.01 31.67 6.24
N VAL A 427 19.90 31.99 4.95
CA VAL A 427 18.81 31.54 4.08
C VAL A 427 18.81 30.02 3.96
N LEU A 428 17.61 29.42 4.04
CA LEU A 428 17.40 27.96 3.95
C LEU A 428 18.28 27.20 4.96
N ASN A 429 18.20 27.62 6.21
CA ASN A 429 18.83 26.93 7.33
C ASN A 429 18.23 25.53 7.52
N ARG A 430 18.86 24.75 8.41
CA ARG A 430 18.38 23.40 8.72
C ARG A 430 16.94 23.41 9.25
N ASP A 431 16.62 24.34 10.14
CA ASP A 431 15.30 24.41 10.77
C ASP A 431 14.18 24.71 9.75
N GLN A 432 14.42 25.62 8.79
CA GLN A 432 13.48 25.87 7.68
C GLN A 432 13.39 24.71 6.70
N THR A 433 14.50 24.02 6.44
CA THR A 433 14.52 22.84 5.58
C THR A 433 13.65 21.73 6.19
N ASP A 434 13.81 21.48 7.49
CA ASP A 434 13.01 20.50 8.22
C ASP A 434 11.53 20.98 8.31
N GLU A 435 11.27 22.26 8.55
CA GLU A 435 9.91 22.86 8.50
C GLU A 435 9.22 22.60 7.15
N LEU A 436 9.90 22.93 6.05
CA LEU A 436 9.37 22.79 4.70
C LEU A 436 9.07 21.32 4.35
N ARG A 437 9.95 20.40 4.73
CA ARG A 437 9.71 18.95 4.56
C ARG A 437 8.48 18.48 5.32
N GLY A 438 8.30 18.94 6.55
CA GLY A 438 7.15 18.57 7.38
C GLY A 438 5.84 19.09 6.82
N TRP A 439 5.81 20.35 6.38
CA TRP A 439 4.62 20.93 5.75
C TRP A 439 4.26 20.20 4.44
N ILE A 440 5.24 19.97 3.54
CA ILE A 440 5.04 19.20 2.30
C ILE A 440 4.42 17.84 2.62
N LEU A 441 5.02 17.12 3.57
CA LEU A 441 4.61 15.77 3.89
C LEU A 441 3.21 15.70 4.47
N LEU A 442 2.86 16.55 5.43
CA LEU A 442 1.53 16.52 6.05
C LEU A 442 0.41 16.75 5.02
N VAL A 443 0.63 17.63 4.05
CA VAL A 443 -0.32 17.85 2.96
C VAL A 443 -0.41 16.63 2.04
N VAL A 444 0.73 16.01 1.69
CA VAL A 444 0.78 14.77 0.88
C VAL A 444 0.06 13.61 1.58
N LEU A 445 0.22 13.49 2.89
CA LEU A 445 -0.44 12.46 3.71
C LEU A 445 -1.98 12.62 3.68
N ILE A 446 -2.48 13.83 3.87
CA ILE A 446 -3.93 14.12 3.78
C ILE A 446 -4.46 13.81 2.38
N TYR A 447 -3.69 14.15 1.34
CA TYR A 447 -4.04 13.84 -0.05
C TYR A 447 -4.23 12.33 -0.29
N TYR A 448 -3.33 11.49 0.21
CA TYR A 448 -3.45 10.04 0.04
C TYR A 448 -4.57 9.42 0.88
N MET A 449 -4.81 9.94 2.08
CA MET A 449 -5.88 9.48 2.96
C MET A 449 -7.26 9.80 2.39
N THR A 450 -7.45 11.00 1.84
CA THR A 450 -8.75 11.46 1.29
C THR A 450 -9.02 11.00 -0.15
N GLY A 451 -8.02 10.47 -0.85
CA GLY A 451 -8.18 10.02 -2.25
C GLY A 451 -8.38 11.17 -3.25
N ALA A 452 -7.84 12.36 -2.97
CA ALA A 452 -8.00 13.57 -3.78
C ALA A 452 -7.31 13.54 -5.16
N GLN A 453 -6.85 12.36 -5.62
CA GLN A 453 -6.17 12.19 -6.92
C GLN A 453 -7.08 12.49 -8.11
N ARG A 454 -8.41 12.37 -7.92
CA ARG A 454 -9.43 12.62 -8.97
C ARG A 454 -9.50 14.08 -9.41
N VAL A 455 -9.02 15.01 -8.58
CA VAL A 455 -9.05 16.45 -8.87
C VAL A 455 -7.70 16.88 -9.44
N LEU A 456 -7.66 17.16 -10.74
CA LEU A 456 -6.43 17.44 -11.48
C LEU A 456 -5.62 18.63 -10.91
N PRO A 457 -6.21 19.79 -10.58
CA PRO A 457 -5.44 20.89 -10.00
C PRO A 457 -4.77 20.53 -8.67
N ILE A 458 -5.45 19.76 -7.81
CA ILE A 458 -4.89 19.29 -6.53
C ILE A 458 -3.74 18.33 -6.81
N HIS A 459 -3.94 17.37 -7.72
CA HIS A 459 -2.89 16.43 -8.12
C HIS A 459 -1.61 17.17 -8.58
N MET A 460 -1.73 18.17 -9.46
CA MET A 460 -0.57 18.93 -9.96
C MET A 460 0.17 19.74 -8.88
N HIS A 461 -0.55 20.27 -7.87
CA HIS A 461 0.09 20.94 -6.73
C HIS A 461 0.80 19.94 -5.81
N ILE A 462 0.20 18.78 -5.55
CA ILE A 462 0.84 17.73 -4.75
C ILE A 462 2.12 17.23 -5.43
N LYS A 463 2.10 17.04 -6.76
CA LYS A 463 3.33 16.73 -7.52
C LYS A 463 4.39 17.83 -7.36
N LEU A 464 4.00 19.10 -7.43
CA LEU A 464 4.91 20.21 -7.14
C LEU A 464 5.52 20.15 -5.73
N LEU A 465 4.75 19.78 -4.70
CA LEU A 465 5.26 19.63 -3.35
C LEU A 465 6.28 18.48 -3.25
N ILE A 466 6.01 17.33 -3.88
CA ILE A 466 6.92 16.19 -3.94
C ILE A 466 8.22 16.59 -4.67
N SER A 467 8.12 17.28 -5.82
CA SER A 467 9.29 17.83 -6.50
C SER A 467 10.05 18.84 -5.62
N GLY A 468 9.34 19.66 -4.84
CA GLY A 468 9.94 20.54 -3.83
C GLY A 468 10.80 19.77 -2.81
N TYR A 469 10.36 18.59 -2.38
CA TYR A 469 11.14 17.71 -1.50
C TYR A 469 12.43 17.21 -2.17
N PHE A 470 12.34 16.75 -3.42
CA PHE A 470 13.51 16.31 -4.20
C PHE A 470 14.49 17.46 -4.47
N PHE A 471 13.99 18.64 -4.83
CA PHE A 471 14.79 19.84 -5.01
C PHE A 471 15.57 20.18 -3.73
N LEU A 472 14.90 20.14 -2.58
CA LEU A 472 15.51 20.40 -1.29
C LEU A 472 16.56 19.33 -0.93
N THR A 473 16.32 18.08 -1.28
CA THR A 473 17.30 16.98 -1.13
C THR A 473 18.56 17.27 -1.95
N GLY A 474 18.43 17.64 -3.22
CA GLY A 474 19.54 18.06 -4.07
C GLY A 474 20.33 19.23 -3.46
N TYR A 475 19.61 20.25 -2.97
CA TYR A 475 20.22 21.42 -2.32
C TYR A 475 21.01 21.06 -1.05
N THR A 476 20.41 20.29 -0.13
CA THR A 476 21.03 19.96 1.16
C THR A 476 22.28 19.11 0.98
N HIS A 477 22.22 18.06 0.13
CA HIS A 477 23.36 17.18 -0.08
C HIS A 477 24.48 17.85 -0.87
N PHE A 478 24.15 18.69 -1.86
CA PHE A 478 25.13 19.52 -2.55
C PHE A 478 25.84 20.46 -1.58
N THR A 479 25.07 21.24 -0.81
CA THR A 479 25.61 22.24 0.14
C THR A 479 26.50 21.60 1.20
N HIS A 480 26.08 20.46 1.75
CA HIS A 480 26.87 19.75 2.74
C HIS A 480 28.20 19.25 2.17
N LEU A 481 28.20 18.72 0.94
CA LEU A 481 29.43 18.25 0.29
C LEU A 481 30.34 19.41 -0.12
N TRP A 482 29.76 20.50 -0.61
CA TRP A 482 30.46 21.74 -0.96
C TRP A 482 31.23 22.31 0.23
N GLN A 483 30.59 22.34 1.41
CA GLN A 483 31.17 22.89 2.64
C GLN A 483 32.18 21.94 3.31
N THR A 484 31.96 20.62 3.30
CA THR A 484 32.84 19.70 4.06
C THR A 484 34.12 19.32 3.32
N GLY A 485 34.23 19.59 2.02
CA GLY A 485 35.50 19.53 1.29
C GLY A 485 36.32 18.25 1.46
N GLY A 486 35.87 17.14 0.85
CA GLY A 486 36.76 16.05 0.41
C GLY A 486 37.49 15.20 1.47
N SER A 487 37.30 15.43 2.78
CA SER A 487 37.79 14.48 3.79
C SER A 487 37.24 13.08 3.47
N GLY A 488 38.07 12.02 3.57
CA GLY A 488 37.83 10.64 3.08
C GLY A 488 36.57 9.92 3.58
N SER A 489 35.70 10.65 4.29
CA SER A 489 34.38 10.30 4.80
C SER A 489 33.24 10.40 3.76
N LEU A 490 33.44 10.92 2.52
CA LEU A 490 32.36 10.99 1.50
C LEU A 490 31.70 9.63 1.28
N PHE A 491 32.52 8.58 1.19
CA PHE A 491 32.06 7.20 1.06
C PHE A 491 31.18 6.79 2.25
N VAL A 492 31.66 6.98 3.48
CA VAL A 492 30.92 6.63 4.71
C VAL A 492 29.60 7.39 4.80
N ARG A 493 29.61 8.69 4.45
CA ARG A 493 28.42 9.55 4.47
C ARG A 493 27.39 9.13 3.44
N PHE A 494 27.82 8.70 2.25
CA PHE A 494 26.93 8.14 1.24
C PHE A 494 26.20 6.92 1.81
N PHE A 495 26.92 5.95 2.41
CA PHE A 495 26.29 4.79 3.03
C PHE A 495 25.40 5.14 4.23
N GLN A 496 25.78 6.13 5.04
CA GLN A 496 24.93 6.60 6.16
C GLN A 496 23.63 7.23 5.65
N ALA A 497 23.69 8.03 4.58
CA ALA A 497 22.52 8.62 3.96
C ALA A 497 21.62 7.56 3.30
N MET A 498 22.23 6.64 2.54
CA MET A 498 21.52 5.52 1.91
C MET A 498 20.84 4.61 2.95
N PHE A 499 21.52 4.30 4.05
CA PHE A 499 20.94 3.49 5.13
C PHE A 499 19.72 4.19 5.75
N ARG A 500 19.84 5.48 6.10
CA ARG A 500 18.72 6.24 6.69
C ARG A 500 17.49 6.28 5.79
N VAL A 501 17.70 6.42 4.47
CA VAL A 501 16.61 6.46 3.49
C VAL A 501 15.97 5.09 3.28
N ASN A 502 16.76 4.01 3.29
CA ASN A 502 16.30 2.69 2.84
C ASN A 502 15.96 1.69 3.95
N PHE A 503 16.42 1.93 5.18
CA PHE A 503 16.34 0.94 6.25
C PHE A 503 14.91 0.42 6.47
N LEU A 504 13.93 1.32 6.60
CA LEU A 504 12.54 0.94 6.82
C LEU A 504 11.92 0.24 5.61
N SER A 505 12.13 0.76 4.40
CA SER A 505 11.54 0.18 3.18
C SER A 505 12.10 -1.21 2.88
N VAL A 506 13.40 -1.43 3.01
CA VAL A 506 14.01 -2.76 2.82
C VAL A 506 13.47 -3.75 3.86
N LEU A 507 13.34 -3.31 5.11
CA LEU A 507 12.78 -4.16 6.16
C LEU A 507 11.32 -4.54 5.88
N LEU A 508 10.52 -3.59 5.39
CA LEU A 508 9.15 -3.83 4.98
C LEU A 508 9.07 -4.78 3.79
N CYS A 509 9.93 -4.64 2.78
CA CYS A 509 10.01 -5.60 1.68
C CYS A 509 10.20 -7.03 2.22
N PHE A 510 11.03 -7.19 3.26
CA PHE A 510 11.28 -8.49 3.86
C PHE A 510 10.09 -9.03 4.67
N CYS A 511 9.43 -8.18 5.44
CA CYS A 511 8.34 -8.59 6.32
C CYS A 511 7.00 -8.72 5.60
N MET A 512 6.80 -7.95 4.53
CA MET A 512 5.53 -7.80 3.82
C MET A 512 5.48 -8.47 2.45
N ASN A 513 6.60 -8.98 1.95
CA ASN A 513 6.68 -9.58 0.60
C ASN A 513 6.10 -8.66 -0.48
N ARG A 514 6.55 -7.40 -0.49
CA ARG A 514 6.20 -6.42 -1.52
C ARG A 514 7.48 -5.94 -2.22
N PRO A 515 7.43 -5.73 -3.55
CA PRO A 515 8.59 -5.25 -4.29
C PRO A 515 9.01 -3.86 -3.81
N TYR A 516 10.30 -3.57 -3.86
CA TYR A 516 10.85 -2.29 -3.38
C TYR A 516 10.23 -1.07 -4.09
N GLN A 517 9.84 -1.22 -5.36
CA GLN A 517 9.13 -0.21 -6.15
C GLN A 517 7.75 0.19 -5.58
N PHE A 518 7.11 -0.68 -4.79
CA PHE A 518 5.82 -0.34 -4.14
C PHE A 518 5.93 0.95 -3.31
N TYR A 519 7.09 1.19 -2.70
CA TYR A 519 7.40 2.40 -1.94
C TYR A 519 8.04 3.50 -2.80
N TYR A 520 7.56 3.71 -4.03
CA TYR A 520 8.19 4.48 -5.13
C TYR A 520 9.00 5.74 -4.75
N PHE A 521 8.56 6.49 -3.72
CA PHE A 521 9.26 7.68 -3.21
C PHE A 521 10.68 7.38 -2.70
N VAL A 522 10.87 6.26 -1.99
CA VAL A 522 12.17 5.88 -1.39
C VAL A 522 13.18 5.38 -2.44
N PRO A 523 12.83 4.49 -3.38
CA PRO A 523 13.65 4.16 -4.54
C PRO A 523 14.05 5.40 -5.35
N LEU A 524 13.11 6.31 -5.60
CA LEU A 524 13.38 7.53 -6.35
C LEU A 524 14.36 8.46 -5.61
N LEU A 525 14.17 8.64 -4.29
CA LEU A 525 15.10 9.41 -3.46
C LEU A 525 16.51 8.82 -3.44
N SER A 526 16.59 7.49 -3.33
CA SER A 526 17.86 6.76 -3.35
C SER A 526 18.57 6.89 -4.69
N PHE A 527 17.84 6.75 -5.79
CA PHE A 527 18.37 6.94 -7.14
C PHE A 527 18.96 8.35 -7.31
N TRP A 528 18.20 9.39 -6.97
CA TRP A 528 18.69 10.76 -7.11
C TRP A 528 19.85 11.08 -6.17
N LEU A 529 19.85 10.53 -4.95
CA LEU A 529 20.98 10.65 -4.03
C LEU A 529 22.25 10.03 -4.62
N CYS A 530 22.14 8.85 -5.24
CA CYS A 530 23.23 8.22 -5.97
C CYS A 530 23.75 9.13 -7.09
N ILE A 531 22.87 9.75 -7.89
CA ILE A 531 23.28 10.69 -8.96
C ILE A 531 24.01 11.90 -8.39
N VAL A 532 23.52 12.53 -7.32
CA VAL A 532 24.16 13.70 -6.68
C VAL A 532 25.57 13.35 -6.20
N TYR A 533 25.72 12.25 -5.45
CA TYR A 533 27.03 11.82 -4.96
C TYR A 533 27.95 11.38 -6.11
N PHE A 534 27.43 10.69 -7.12
CA PHE A 534 28.19 10.28 -8.29
C PHE A 534 28.78 11.50 -9.03
N VAL A 535 27.94 12.45 -9.45
CA VAL A 535 28.36 13.65 -10.19
C VAL A 535 29.41 14.46 -9.40
N LEU A 536 29.21 14.61 -8.10
CA LEU A 536 30.13 15.38 -7.26
C LEU A 536 31.43 14.61 -6.92
N SER A 537 31.40 13.28 -6.94
CA SER A 537 32.58 12.43 -6.73
C SER A 537 33.54 12.38 -7.92
N LEU A 538 33.04 12.62 -9.15
CA LEU A 538 33.85 12.63 -10.36
C LEU A 538 35.01 13.65 -10.24
N PRO A 539 36.23 13.31 -10.68
CA PRO A 539 37.33 14.27 -10.73
C PRO A 539 37.03 15.42 -11.72
N PRO A 540 37.46 16.68 -11.47
CA PRO A 540 38.06 17.19 -10.23
C PRO A 540 37.04 17.28 -9.10
N ARG A 541 37.47 17.03 -7.85
CA ARG A 541 36.60 17.17 -6.67
C ARG A 541 36.47 18.66 -6.32
N ILE A 542 35.24 19.16 -6.44
CA ILE A 542 34.94 20.58 -6.28
C ILE A 542 34.38 20.78 -4.86
N SER A 543 34.98 21.70 -4.13
CA SER A 543 34.57 22.16 -2.80
C SER A 543 34.80 23.66 -2.71
N SER A 544 34.27 24.31 -1.66
CA SER A 544 34.54 25.73 -1.40
C SER A 544 36.04 26.05 -1.43
N ALA A 545 36.84 25.31 -0.65
CA ALA A 545 38.28 25.48 -0.58
C ALA A 545 39.02 25.22 -1.91
N SER A 546 38.54 24.23 -2.68
CA SER A 546 39.11 23.90 -3.99
C SER A 546 38.85 24.99 -5.03
N VAL A 547 37.73 25.69 -4.91
CA VAL A 547 37.34 26.78 -5.81
C VAL A 547 38.02 28.10 -5.42
N ASP A 548 38.29 28.28 -4.13
CA ASP A 548 39.10 29.40 -3.64
C ASP A 548 40.55 29.32 -4.14
N SER A 549 41.10 28.10 -4.28
CA SER A 549 42.44 27.92 -4.85
C SER A 549 42.49 28.03 -6.36
N ASN A 550 41.49 27.51 -7.09
CA ASN A 550 41.43 27.56 -8.54
C ASN A 550 40.04 27.97 -9.05
N PRO A 551 39.86 29.20 -9.60
CA PRO A 551 38.56 29.66 -10.08
C PRO A 551 38.03 28.89 -11.30
N LEU A 552 38.91 28.21 -12.06
CA LEU A 552 38.51 27.32 -13.16
C LEU A 552 37.58 26.18 -12.70
N HIS A 553 37.60 25.83 -11.41
CA HIS A 553 36.68 24.84 -10.84
C HIS A 553 35.20 25.24 -10.93
N TYR A 554 34.86 26.54 -11.07
CA TYR A 554 33.49 26.96 -11.40
C TYR A 554 33.05 26.49 -12.78
N LEU A 555 33.93 26.56 -13.78
CA LEU A 555 33.63 26.08 -15.13
C LEU A 555 33.40 24.56 -15.12
N TYR A 556 34.26 23.81 -14.43
CA TYR A 556 34.08 22.37 -14.26
C TYR A 556 32.77 22.01 -13.54
N LEU A 557 32.32 22.83 -12.57
CA LEU A 557 31.03 22.64 -11.92
C LEU A 557 29.87 22.79 -12.91
N VAL A 558 29.89 23.85 -13.72
CA VAL A 558 28.89 24.09 -14.76
C VAL A 558 28.89 22.94 -15.78
N CYS A 559 30.07 22.51 -16.23
CA CYS A 559 30.20 21.36 -17.14
C CYS A 559 29.60 20.08 -16.53
N LYS A 560 29.79 19.82 -15.22
CA LYS A 560 29.17 18.67 -14.54
C LYS A 560 27.65 18.76 -14.49
N CYS A 561 27.09 19.94 -14.22
CA CYS A 561 25.64 20.14 -14.22
C CYS A 561 25.04 19.97 -15.61
N ILE A 562 25.65 20.55 -16.66
CA ILE A 562 25.21 20.40 -18.05
C ILE A 562 25.35 18.95 -18.50
N GLY A 563 26.45 18.27 -18.16
CA GLY A 563 26.65 16.85 -18.42
C GLY A 563 25.58 15.98 -17.76
N CYS A 564 25.25 16.26 -16.49
CA CYS A 564 24.17 15.58 -15.77
C CYS A 564 22.82 15.77 -16.46
N LEU A 565 22.45 17.00 -16.83
CA LEU A 565 21.23 17.28 -17.59
C LEU A 565 21.23 16.54 -18.94
N GLY A 566 22.34 16.54 -19.67
CA GLY A 566 22.48 15.83 -20.94
C GLY A 566 22.25 14.32 -20.80
N VAL A 567 22.86 13.68 -19.80
CA VAL A 567 22.66 12.24 -19.53
C VAL A 567 21.21 11.93 -19.19
N ILE A 568 20.57 12.74 -18.35
CA ILE A 568 19.15 12.59 -18.00
C ILE A 568 18.27 12.73 -19.24
N THR A 569 18.53 13.71 -20.11
CA THR A 569 17.78 13.92 -21.36
C THR A 569 17.96 12.74 -22.32
N VAL A 570 19.17 12.18 -22.45
CA VAL A 570 19.41 10.98 -23.27
C VAL A 570 18.66 9.77 -22.74
N LEU A 571 18.68 9.54 -21.41
CA LEU A 571 17.89 8.48 -20.77
C LEU A 571 16.39 8.67 -21.00
N PHE A 572 15.89 9.91 -20.94
CA PHE A 572 14.49 10.23 -21.21
C PHE A 572 14.08 10.00 -22.67
N MET A 573 14.91 10.43 -23.63
CA MET A 573 14.60 10.31 -25.06
C MET A 573 14.63 8.86 -25.57
N SER A 574 15.32 7.96 -24.86
CA SER A 574 15.45 6.56 -25.23
C SER A 574 14.84 5.64 -24.18
N GLU A 575 13.53 5.42 -24.28
CA GLU A 575 12.78 4.47 -23.45
C GLU A 575 13.41 3.07 -23.52
N VAL A 576 13.78 2.60 -24.72
CA VAL A 576 14.47 1.31 -24.92
C VAL A 576 15.79 1.25 -24.16
N PHE A 577 16.58 2.33 -24.14
CA PHE A 577 17.85 2.34 -23.40
C PHE A 577 17.62 2.32 -21.89
N PHE A 578 16.60 3.06 -21.40
CA PHE A 578 16.19 3.02 -20.01
C PHE A 578 15.77 1.60 -19.59
N GLU A 579 14.88 0.98 -20.36
CA GLU A 579 14.45 -0.41 -20.12
C GLU A 579 15.64 -1.37 -20.08
N ARG A 580 16.55 -1.29 -21.05
CA ARG A 580 17.73 -2.15 -21.08
C ARG A 580 18.62 -1.98 -19.85
N ILE A 581 18.79 -0.77 -19.33
CA ILE A 581 19.58 -0.55 -18.11
C ILE A 581 18.91 -1.20 -16.90
N PHE A 582 17.62 -0.94 -16.68
CA PHE A 582 16.93 -1.39 -15.47
C PHE A 582 16.53 -2.86 -15.51
N VAL A 583 16.42 -3.47 -16.69
CA VAL A 583 16.18 -4.92 -16.87
C VAL A 583 17.49 -5.73 -16.75
N THR A 584 18.67 -5.10 -16.84
CA THR A 584 19.94 -5.81 -16.60
C THR A 584 20.15 -6.09 -15.11
N ARG A 585 20.65 -7.30 -14.78
CA ARG A 585 21.06 -7.62 -13.41
C ARG A 585 22.29 -6.78 -13.03
N PRO A 586 22.34 -6.17 -11.83
CA PRO A 586 21.52 -6.45 -10.64
C PRO A 586 20.24 -5.59 -10.51
N TRP A 587 20.02 -4.61 -11.39
CA TRP A 587 18.94 -3.63 -11.28
C TRP A 587 17.54 -4.25 -11.40
N LYS A 588 17.42 -5.31 -12.21
CA LYS A 588 16.17 -6.06 -12.37
C LYS A 588 15.52 -6.40 -11.03
N ALA A 589 16.30 -6.91 -10.09
CA ALA A 589 15.78 -7.36 -8.81
C ALA A 589 15.31 -6.24 -7.86
N LEU A 590 15.77 -5.01 -8.09
CA LEU A 590 15.43 -3.88 -7.23
C LEU A 590 14.29 -3.04 -7.81
N PHE A 591 14.22 -2.97 -9.14
CA PHE A 591 13.36 -2.02 -9.88
C PHE A 591 12.41 -2.66 -10.87
N VAL A 592 12.38 -3.99 -11.01
CA VAL A 592 11.44 -4.69 -11.90
C VAL A 592 10.46 -5.49 -11.03
N THR A 593 9.17 -5.33 -11.30
CA THR A 593 8.09 -6.05 -10.62
C THR A 593 8.10 -7.53 -11.03
N THR A 594 7.40 -8.39 -10.29
CA THR A 594 7.25 -9.82 -10.62
C THR A 594 6.67 -10.07 -12.01
N ASP A 595 6.02 -9.07 -12.62
CA ASP A 595 5.41 -9.14 -13.95
C ASP A 595 6.32 -8.58 -15.07
N ASP A 596 7.60 -8.31 -14.78
CA ASP A 596 8.56 -7.69 -15.72
C ASP A 596 8.11 -6.33 -16.29
N ASP A 597 7.24 -5.59 -15.57
CA ASP A 597 6.70 -4.28 -16.01
C ASP A 597 7.49 -3.10 -15.38
N LEU A 598 8.08 -2.25 -16.24
CA LEU A 598 8.85 -1.07 -15.87
C LEU A 598 8.05 0.25 -16.00
N HIS A 599 6.82 0.21 -16.51
CA HIS A 599 6.07 1.42 -16.85
C HIS A 599 5.83 2.34 -15.64
N GLU A 600 5.53 1.77 -14.47
CA GLU A 600 5.33 2.54 -13.25
C GLU A 600 6.60 3.25 -12.78
N TRP A 601 7.75 2.57 -12.79
CA TRP A 601 9.04 3.17 -12.43
C TRP A 601 9.43 4.27 -13.41
N TRP A 602 9.28 4.01 -14.71
CA TRP A 602 9.51 5.00 -15.76
C TRP A 602 8.62 6.22 -15.61
N HIS A 603 7.32 6.03 -15.30
CA HIS A 603 6.38 7.14 -15.07
C HIS A 603 6.82 8.04 -13.91
N GLN A 604 7.16 7.46 -12.75
CA GLN A 604 7.60 8.25 -11.60
C GLN A 604 8.96 8.93 -11.84
N TRP A 605 9.89 8.25 -12.51
CA TRP A 605 11.19 8.82 -12.86
C TRP A 605 11.07 9.97 -13.86
N LYS A 606 10.23 9.81 -14.90
CA LYS A 606 9.97 10.82 -15.94
C LYS A 606 9.41 12.11 -15.33
N LEU A 607 8.58 12.01 -14.30
CA LEU A 607 7.95 13.18 -13.67
C LEU A 607 8.99 14.14 -13.04
N ASP A 608 9.93 13.61 -12.27
CA ASP A 608 10.90 14.37 -11.46
C ASP A 608 12.30 14.51 -12.07
N ARG A 609 12.44 14.22 -13.37
CA ARG A 609 13.73 14.03 -14.06
C ARG A 609 14.77 15.15 -13.87
N TYR A 610 14.35 16.42 -13.81
CA TYR A 610 15.27 17.58 -13.71
C TYR A 610 15.33 18.21 -12.32
N THR A 611 14.42 17.81 -11.43
CA THR A 611 14.16 18.48 -10.15
C THR A 611 15.39 18.56 -9.26
N VAL A 612 16.11 17.46 -9.12
CA VAL A 612 17.30 17.38 -8.25
C VAL A 612 18.48 18.15 -8.83
N THR A 613 18.63 18.14 -10.15
CA THR A 613 19.67 18.91 -10.84
C THR A 613 19.41 20.41 -10.71
N PHE A 614 18.14 20.85 -10.77
CA PHE A 614 17.77 22.23 -10.44
C PHE A 614 18.10 22.59 -8.99
N GLY A 615 17.91 21.67 -8.04
CA GLY A 615 18.33 21.85 -6.64
C GLY A 615 19.85 22.03 -6.49
N MET A 616 20.65 21.24 -7.21
CA MET A 616 22.11 21.39 -7.25
C MET A 616 22.55 22.72 -7.88
N MET A 617 21.93 23.11 -9.01
CA MET A 617 22.20 24.38 -9.68
C MET A 617 21.83 25.56 -8.79
N TYR A 618 20.67 25.52 -8.14
CA TYR A 618 20.27 26.53 -7.18
C TYR A 618 21.27 26.64 -6.03
N ALA A 619 21.69 25.52 -5.45
CA ALA A 619 22.71 25.52 -4.39
C ALA A 619 24.04 26.14 -4.87
N ALA A 620 24.51 25.79 -6.07
CA ALA A 620 25.73 26.37 -6.65
C ALA A 620 25.59 27.90 -6.84
N CYS A 621 24.51 28.35 -7.47
CA CYS A 621 24.22 29.77 -7.67
C CYS A 621 24.09 30.51 -6.32
N PHE A 622 23.47 29.89 -5.33
CA PHE A 622 23.30 30.45 -3.99
C PHE A 622 24.64 30.65 -3.28
N HIS A 623 25.52 29.64 -3.25
CA HIS A 623 26.85 29.77 -2.64
C HIS A 623 27.75 30.78 -3.38
N ILE A 624 27.62 30.87 -4.70
CA ILE A 624 28.31 31.88 -5.51
C ILE A 624 27.82 33.28 -5.15
N ALA A 625 26.50 33.49 -5.11
CA ALA A 625 25.90 34.77 -4.78
C ALA A 625 26.22 35.21 -3.34
N GLN A 626 26.30 34.26 -2.40
CA GLN A 626 26.76 34.50 -1.03
C GLN A 626 28.23 34.94 -1.00
N LYS A 627 29.11 34.30 -1.78
CA LYS A 627 30.54 34.67 -1.85
C LYS A 627 30.76 36.09 -2.40
N TYR A 628 29.95 36.53 -3.37
CA TYR A 628 30.01 37.88 -3.93
C TYR A 628 29.15 38.92 -3.17
N ASN A 629 28.61 38.56 -2.00
CA ASN A 629 27.75 39.43 -1.18
C ASN A 629 26.60 40.10 -1.96
N VAL A 630 25.97 39.35 -2.89
CA VAL A 630 24.82 39.84 -3.68
C VAL A 630 23.61 40.13 -2.78
N PHE A 631 23.52 39.45 -1.65
CA PHE A 631 22.50 39.62 -0.61
C PHE A 631 23.11 39.56 0.79
N ASP A 632 22.47 40.22 1.75
CA ASP A 632 22.87 40.17 3.17
C ASP A 632 21.97 39.20 3.95
N ASP A 633 22.52 38.02 4.26
CA ASP A 633 21.89 37.00 5.08
C ASP A 633 22.44 36.92 6.51
N ASN A 634 23.38 37.78 6.88
CA ASN A 634 23.97 37.77 8.21
C ASN A 634 23.15 38.59 9.21
N ASN A 635 22.42 39.60 8.73
CA ASN A 635 21.62 40.48 9.58
C ASN A 635 20.18 39.96 9.79
N HIS A 636 19.48 40.49 10.80
CA HIS A 636 18.04 40.25 11.03
C HIS A 636 17.12 41.11 10.13
N GLY A 637 17.70 41.96 9.28
CA GLY A 637 16.99 42.80 8.33
C GLY A 637 16.52 42.07 7.07
N ASN A 638 15.99 42.84 6.11
CA ASN A 638 15.61 42.30 4.79
C ASN A 638 16.84 41.83 4.02
N MET A 639 16.66 40.78 3.22
CA MET A 639 17.73 40.17 2.41
C MET A 639 18.34 41.12 1.36
N PHE A 640 17.52 42.07 0.88
CA PHE A 640 17.90 43.06 -0.13
C PHE A 640 17.46 44.47 0.27
N ALA A 641 18.01 45.47 -0.42
CA ALA A 641 17.53 46.85 -0.33
C ALA A 641 16.01 46.95 -0.63
N ARG A 642 15.32 47.93 -0.04
CA ARG A 642 13.85 48.01 -0.09
C ARG A 642 13.26 47.93 -1.51
N ARG A 643 13.86 48.60 -2.50
CA ARG A 643 13.36 48.62 -3.90
C ARG A 643 13.54 47.28 -4.61
N THR A 644 14.70 46.65 -4.43
CA THR A 644 14.99 45.34 -5.03
C THR A 644 14.19 44.23 -4.33
N SER A 645 14.02 44.31 -3.01
CA SER A 645 13.17 43.41 -2.22
C SER A 645 11.72 43.38 -2.72
N ILE A 646 11.10 44.55 -2.96
CA ILE A 646 9.73 44.61 -3.51
C ILE A 646 9.68 43.99 -4.91
N SER A 647 10.64 44.33 -5.78
CA SER A 647 10.68 43.83 -7.16
C SER A 647 10.84 42.31 -7.21
N VAL A 648 11.73 41.75 -6.38
CA VAL A 648 11.96 40.32 -6.24
C VAL A 648 10.73 39.62 -5.64
N THR A 649 10.03 40.25 -4.69
CA THR A 649 8.77 39.72 -4.14
C THR A 649 7.69 39.61 -5.21
N LEU A 650 7.48 40.67 -6.00
CA LEU A 650 6.49 40.68 -7.08
C LEU A 650 6.80 39.62 -8.15
N LEU A 651 8.08 39.48 -8.52
CA LEU A 651 8.52 38.45 -9.46
C LEU A 651 8.30 37.03 -8.92
N ALA A 652 8.58 36.80 -7.63
CA ALA A 652 8.34 35.50 -7.00
C ALA A 652 6.85 35.16 -6.88
N LEU A 653 6.00 36.14 -6.54
CA LEU A 653 4.54 35.99 -6.54
C LEU A 653 4.01 35.71 -7.95
N LEU A 654 4.53 36.39 -8.97
CA LEU A 654 4.18 36.14 -10.36
C LEU A 654 4.55 34.70 -10.77
N GLY A 655 5.74 34.22 -10.40
CA GLY A 655 6.17 32.85 -10.69
C GLY A 655 5.26 31.78 -10.07
N VAL A 656 4.89 31.95 -8.79
CA VAL A 656 3.93 31.05 -8.12
C VAL A 656 2.54 31.16 -8.76
N GLY A 657 2.07 32.38 -9.03
CA GLY A 657 0.79 32.64 -9.66
C GLY A 657 0.66 32.02 -11.06
N ILE A 658 1.69 32.12 -11.90
CA ILE A 658 1.72 31.51 -13.24
C ILE A 658 1.55 30.00 -13.15
N TYR A 659 2.28 29.33 -12.26
CA TYR A 659 2.16 27.88 -12.08
C TYR A 659 0.77 27.48 -11.58
N THR A 660 0.23 28.21 -10.59
CA THR A 660 -1.11 27.95 -10.09
C THR A 660 -2.16 28.15 -11.19
N SER A 661 -2.12 29.26 -11.94
CA SER A 661 -3.02 29.47 -13.09
C SER A 661 -2.89 28.38 -14.14
N PHE A 662 -1.66 27.95 -14.47
CA PHE A 662 -1.41 26.82 -15.37
C PHE A 662 -2.10 25.54 -14.88
N SER A 663 -1.99 25.21 -13.60
CA SER A 663 -2.60 23.99 -13.04
C SER A 663 -4.13 23.98 -13.08
N PHE A 664 -4.80 25.14 -13.00
CA PHE A 664 -6.26 25.25 -13.13
C PHE A 664 -6.73 25.25 -14.58
N LEU A 665 -5.90 25.75 -15.51
CA LEU A 665 -6.22 25.79 -16.94
C LEU A 665 -5.91 24.46 -17.65
N CYS A 666 -5.10 23.60 -17.02
CA CYS A 666 -4.69 22.34 -17.63
C CYS A 666 -5.85 21.33 -17.63
N ARG A 667 -6.16 20.77 -18.81
CA ARG A 667 -7.27 19.81 -19.01
C ARG A 667 -6.82 18.36 -19.17
N ASN A 668 -5.61 18.14 -19.70
CA ASN A 668 -5.09 16.81 -20.03
C ASN A 668 -3.92 16.44 -19.12
N LEU A 669 -4.11 15.48 -18.21
CA LEU A 669 -3.11 15.05 -17.21
C LEU A 669 -1.72 14.84 -17.80
N GLN A 670 -1.61 14.08 -18.89
CA GLN A 670 -0.32 13.73 -19.52
C GLN A 670 0.45 14.97 -20.00
N ASN A 671 -0.22 15.90 -20.66
CA ASN A 671 0.41 17.16 -21.09
C ASN A 671 0.81 18.02 -19.88
N CYS A 672 0.00 18.02 -18.81
CA CYS A 672 0.33 18.76 -17.59
C CYS A 672 1.59 18.21 -16.93
N GLU A 673 1.70 16.88 -16.79
CA GLU A 673 2.84 16.19 -16.21
C GLU A 673 4.13 16.42 -17.02
N GLU A 674 4.03 16.47 -18.34
CA GLU A 674 5.18 16.75 -19.20
C GLU A 674 5.69 18.18 -19.05
N ILE A 675 4.79 19.17 -19.07
CA ILE A 675 5.14 20.58 -18.89
C ILE A 675 5.68 20.80 -17.47
N HIS A 676 5.09 20.14 -16.47
CA HIS A 676 5.48 20.24 -15.06
C HIS A 676 6.98 20.02 -14.85
N SER A 677 7.55 18.96 -15.44
CA SER A 677 8.99 18.65 -15.31
C SER A 677 9.91 19.81 -15.73
N TYR A 678 9.46 20.69 -16.64
CA TYR A 678 10.25 21.84 -17.12
C TYR A 678 10.02 23.11 -16.30
N ILE A 679 8.79 23.37 -15.85
CA ILE A 679 8.42 24.64 -15.21
C ILE A 679 8.47 24.61 -13.67
N LEU A 680 8.61 23.42 -13.05
CA LEU A 680 8.53 23.25 -11.59
C LEU A 680 9.54 24.07 -10.78
N PHE A 681 10.69 24.44 -11.35
CA PHE A 681 11.71 25.17 -10.60
C PHE A 681 11.28 26.62 -10.31
N ILE A 682 10.41 27.20 -11.15
CA ILE A 682 9.93 28.58 -11.04
C ILE A 682 9.14 28.79 -9.72
N PRO A 683 8.05 28.04 -9.45
CA PRO A 683 7.31 28.18 -8.20
C PRO A 683 8.13 27.73 -6.97
N ILE A 684 9.03 26.74 -7.09
CA ILE A 684 9.87 26.30 -5.97
C ILE A 684 10.85 27.41 -5.55
N VAL A 685 11.59 27.98 -6.51
CA VAL A 685 12.51 29.11 -6.23
C VAL A 685 11.71 30.33 -5.77
N GLY A 686 10.55 30.60 -6.39
CA GLY A 686 9.64 31.65 -5.95
C GLY A 686 9.23 31.52 -4.48
N TYR A 687 8.82 30.33 -4.06
CA TYR A 687 8.48 30.05 -2.66
C TYR A 687 9.70 30.23 -1.73
N VAL A 688 10.87 29.70 -2.08
CA VAL A 688 12.08 29.85 -1.26
C VAL A 688 12.45 31.32 -1.07
N VAL A 689 12.33 32.13 -2.13
CA VAL A 689 12.56 33.58 -2.08
C VAL A 689 11.53 34.26 -1.18
N LEU A 690 10.23 34.01 -1.37
CA LEU A 690 9.17 34.60 -0.55
C LEU A 690 9.35 34.27 0.95
N ARG A 691 9.75 33.04 1.26
CA ARG A 691 9.99 32.58 2.64
C ARG A 691 11.19 33.26 3.30
N ASN A 692 12.16 33.75 2.53
CA ASN A 692 13.44 34.24 3.05
C ASN A 692 13.69 35.74 2.85
N ILE A 693 12.83 36.45 2.11
CA ILE A 693 13.09 37.85 1.76
C ILE A 693 12.96 38.80 2.96
N SER A 694 11.98 38.54 3.82
CA SER A 694 11.75 39.28 5.06
C SER A 694 12.55 38.66 6.19
N GLY A 695 13.29 39.48 6.94
CA GLY A 695 14.08 39.03 8.08
C GLY A 695 13.25 38.26 9.11
N ILE A 696 11.99 38.68 9.35
CA ILE A 696 11.12 38.05 10.35
C ILE A 696 10.65 36.65 9.94
N LEU A 697 10.40 36.44 8.65
CA LEU A 697 10.10 35.11 8.12
C LEU A 697 11.36 34.26 8.13
N ARG A 698 12.52 34.83 7.75
CA ARG A 698 13.78 34.09 7.71
C ARG A 698 14.21 33.56 9.08
N THR A 699 14.05 34.35 10.13
CA THR A 699 14.50 33.99 11.47
C THR A 699 13.44 33.30 12.33
N ARG A 700 12.27 32.96 11.77
CA ARG A 700 11.22 32.22 12.48
C ARG A 700 10.85 30.96 11.72
N TYR A 701 10.57 29.90 12.46
CA TYR A 701 10.18 28.61 11.90
C TYR A 701 9.12 27.95 12.77
N SER A 702 8.25 27.13 12.17
CA SER A 702 7.31 26.31 12.93
C SER A 702 8.01 25.09 13.52
N SER A 703 8.09 25.00 14.85
CA SER A 703 8.68 23.85 15.54
C SER A 703 7.84 22.59 15.37
N PHE A 704 6.52 22.75 15.20
CA PHE A 704 5.59 21.67 14.85
C PHE A 704 5.92 21.05 13.49
N PHE A 705 6.01 21.86 12.43
CA PHE A 705 6.35 21.33 11.10
C PHE A 705 7.78 20.78 11.06
N ALA A 706 8.75 21.45 11.71
CA ALA A 706 10.13 20.93 11.77
C ALA A 706 10.23 19.59 12.50
N TRP A 707 9.36 19.32 13.49
CA TRP A 707 9.28 18.00 14.12
C TRP A 707 8.81 16.93 13.13
N PHE A 708 7.72 17.18 12.39
CA PHE A 708 7.24 16.27 11.34
C PHE A 708 8.25 16.08 10.19
N GLY A 709 9.01 17.13 9.85
CA GLY A 709 10.05 17.06 8.82
C GLY A 709 11.21 16.13 9.16
N ARG A 710 11.59 16.07 10.44
CA ARG A 710 12.65 15.16 10.92
C ARG A 710 12.28 13.69 10.80
N ILE A 711 11.00 13.35 10.97
CA ILE A 711 10.45 11.98 10.87
C ILE A 711 9.72 11.73 9.53
N SER A 712 10.03 12.55 8.50
CA SER A 712 9.19 12.63 7.31
C SER A 712 9.17 11.37 6.46
N LEU A 713 10.30 10.68 6.38
CA LEU A 713 10.44 9.47 5.58
C LEU A 713 9.69 8.30 6.22
N GLU A 714 9.80 8.14 7.53
CA GLU A 714 9.12 7.11 8.29
C GLU A 714 7.60 7.28 8.22
N LEU A 715 7.10 8.51 8.38
CA LEU A 715 5.68 8.81 8.21
C LEU A 715 5.18 8.48 6.79
N PHE A 716 5.95 8.85 5.75
CA PHE A 716 5.56 8.55 4.38
C PHE A 716 5.43 7.04 4.13
N VAL A 717 6.34 6.24 4.68
CA VAL A 717 6.35 4.79 4.46
C VAL A 717 5.33 4.07 5.35
N CYS A 718 5.22 4.45 6.62
CA CYS A 718 4.24 3.85 7.55
C CYS A 718 2.79 4.07 7.12
N GLN A 719 2.49 5.10 6.31
CA GLN A 719 1.12 5.38 5.87
C GLN A 719 0.53 4.19 5.10
N TYR A 720 1.35 3.42 4.38
CA TYR A 720 0.92 2.31 3.53
C TYR A 720 0.31 1.15 4.30
N HIS A 721 0.68 0.97 5.58
CA HIS A 721 0.29 -0.21 6.37
C HIS A 721 -0.55 0.13 7.61
N ILE A 722 -0.66 1.40 8.00
CA ILE A 722 -1.47 1.82 9.16
C ILE A 722 -2.69 2.61 8.73
N TRP A 723 -2.52 3.62 7.88
CA TRP A 723 -3.62 4.49 7.42
C TRP A 723 -4.30 3.95 6.18
N LEU A 724 -3.49 3.55 5.20
CA LEU A 724 -3.97 2.97 3.96
C LEU A 724 -4.07 1.45 4.12
N ALA A 725 -5.06 0.87 3.44
CA ALA A 725 -5.25 -0.57 3.36
C ALA A 725 -5.52 -0.96 1.90
N ALA A 726 -5.42 -2.27 1.60
CA ALA A 726 -5.67 -2.84 0.28
C ALA A 726 -4.90 -2.11 -0.82
N ASP A 727 -3.56 -2.10 -0.71
CA ASP A 727 -2.65 -1.52 -1.71
C ASP A 727 -2.95 -0.06 -2.10
N ARG A 728 -3.41 0.74 -1.12
CA ARG A 728 -3.78 2.18 -1.20
C ARG A 728 -5.21 2.47 -1.66
N HIS A 729 -6.05 1.48 -1.87
CA HIS A 729 -7.44 1.69 -2.31
C HIS A 729 -8.39 1.97 -1.14
N GLY A 730 -8.09 1.44 0.05
CA GLY A 730 -8.90 1.61 1.26
C GLY A 730 -8.22 2.37 2.40
N VAL A 731 -8.98 2.53 3.48
CA VAL A 731 -8.56 3.07 4.78
C VAL A 731 -8.82 2.04 5.87
N LEU A 732 -7.91 1.92 6.83
CA LEU A 732 -8.04 0.99 7.95
C LEU A 732 -9.07 1.48 8.99
N VAL A 733 -9.92 0.58 9.46
CA VAL A 733 -10.94 0.85 10.49
C VAL A 733 -10.68 -0.01 11.73
N LEU A 734 -10.22 0.66 12.80
CA LEU A 734 -10.02 0.05 14.11
C LEU A 734 -11.32 0.04 14.94
N LEU A 735 -12.15 1.09 14.80
CA LEU A 735 -13.42 1.24 15.53
C LEU A 735 -14.58 1.41 14.53
N PRO A 736 -15.45 0.39 14.36
CA PRO A 736 -16.61 0.52 13.50
C PRO A 736 -17.64 1.50 14.10
N GLY A 737 -18.32 2.27 13.23
CA GLY A 737 -19.43 3.16 13.62
C GLY A 737 -19.06 4.60 14.00
N PHE A 738 -17.78 4.93 14.20
CA PHE A 738 -17.33 6.30 14.54
C PHE A 738 -16.12 6.76 13.69
N PRO A 739 -16.35 7.29 12.46
CA PRO A 739 -15.28 7.57 11.50
C PRO A 739 -14.29 8.66 11.95
N THR A 740 -14.77 9.72 12.62
CA THR A 740 -13.90 10.80 13.12
C THR A 740 -13.00 10.34 14.27
N LEU A 741 -13.54 9.54 15.20
CA LEU A 741 -12.78 8.96 16.30
C LEU A 741 -11.75 7.94 15.78
N ASN A 742 -12.13 7.11 14.80
CA ASN A 742 -11.23 6.20 14.13
C ASN A 742 -10.05 6.96 13.48
N MET A 743 -10.32 8.08 12.78
CA MET A 743 -9.26 8.92 12.22
C MET A 743 -8.32 9.46 13.30
N ILE A 744 -8.83 9.97 14.42
CA ILE A 744 -7.98 10.52 15.49
C ILE A 744 -7.08 9.45 16.11
N ILE A 745 -7.64 8.27 16.44
CA ILE A 745 -6.89 7.18 17.08
C ILE A 745 -5.87 6.58 16.13
N THR A 746 -6.26 6.28 14.89
CA THR A 746 -5.33 5.76 13.88
C THR A 746 -4.20 6.74 13.61
N SER A 747 -4.49 8.05 13.52
CA SER A 747 -3.48 9.11 13.37
C SER A 747 -2.51 9.18 14.55
N PHE A 748 -3.01 9.05 15.78
CA PHE A 748 -2.17 9.03 16.97
C PHE A 748 -1.22 7.84 16.98
N ILE A 749 -1.74 6.63 16.75
CA ILE A 749 -0.92 5.40 16.68
C ILE A 749 0.12 5.53 15.55
N PHE A 750 -0.31 5.99 14.38
CA PHE A 750 0.56 6.17 13.21
C PHE A 750 1.74 7.10 13.49
N VAL A 751 1.51 8.25 14.11
CA VAL A 751 2.56 9.21 14.44
C VAL A 751 3.50 8.65 15.51
N CYS A 752 2.97 7.98 16.53
CA CYS A 752 3.78 7.36 17.59
C CYS A 752 4.69 6.25 17.04
N VAL A 753 4.15 5.36 16.21
CA VAL A 753 4.93 4.28 15.59
C VAL A 753 6.02 4.85 14.69
N SER A 754 5.71 5.86 13.87
CA SER A 754 6.68 6.50 12.97
C SER A 754 7.83 7.16 13.76
N HIS A 755 7.52 7.81 14.88
CA HIS A 755 8.52 8.38 15.78
C HIS A 755 9.43 7.30 16.42
N GLU A 756 8.85 6.18 16.86
CA GLU A 756 9.62 5.08 17.43
C GLU A 756 10.54 4.43 16.39
N VAL A 757 10.05 4.20 15.17
CA VAL A 757 10.86 3.70 14.04
C VAL A 757 12.02 4.64 13.74
N HIS A 758 11.77 5.95 13.69
CA HIS A 758 12.84 6.95 13.47
C HIS A 758 13.93 6.84 14.55
N ARG A 759 13.55 6.74 15.82
CA ARG A 759 14.49 6.54 16.93
C ARG A 759 15.30 5.25 16.76
N LEU A 760 14.65 4.15 16.40
CA LEU A 760 15.29 2.85 16.18
C LEU A 760 16.30 2.89 15.03
N THR A 761 15.96 3.53 13.90
CA THR A 761 16.87 3.73 12.77
C THR A 761 18.15 4.46 13.21
N HIS A 762 18.02 5.49 14.04
CA HIS A 762 19.17 6.23 14.56
C HIS A 762 20.03 5.42 15.54
N ILE A 763 19.43 4.56 16.36
CA ILE A 763 20.16 3.66 17.27
C ILE A 763 20.92 2.59 16.49
N LEU A 764 20.34 2.05 15.43
CA LEU A 764 20.92 0.96 14.63
C LEU A 764 21.97 1.45 13.61
N LEU A 765 21.87 2.70 13.16
CA LEU A 765 22.79 3.30 12.19
C LEU A 765 24.29 3.10 12.50
N PRO A 766 24.83 3.44 13.70
CA PRO A 766 26.26 3.31 13.98
C PRO A 766 26.74 1.85 13.97
N TYR A 767 25.86 0.88 14.22
CA TYR A 767 26.19 -0.55 14.16
C TYR A 767 26.19 -1.08 12.72
N ALA A 768 25.24 -0.63 11.91
CA ALA A 768 25.14 -1.02 10.50
C ALA A 768 26.21 -0.32 9.64
N VAL A 769 26.36 1.00 9.80
CA VAL A 769 27.28 1.86 9.04
C VAL A 769 28.19 2.64 10.00
N PRO A 770 29.25 2.00 10.52
CA PRO A 770 30.23 2.66 11.40
C PRO A 770 31.01 3.76 10.66
N ASN A 771 31.71 4.61 11.42
CA ASN A 771 32.45 5.75 10.86
C ASN A 771 33.66 5.34 9.99
N ASP A 772 34.12 4.09 10.08
CA ASP A 772 35.26 3.58 9.31
C ASP A 772 34.84 2.92 8.01
N TRP A 773 35.39 3.39 6.88
CA TRP A 773 35.06 2.87 5.54
C TRP A 773 35.30 1.37 5.37
N ARG A 774 36.32 0.81 6.04
CA ARG A 774 36.63 -0.64 5.99
C ARG A 774 35.54 -1.47 6.65
N LEU A 775 35.05 -1.00 7.80
CA LEU A 775 33.98 -1.67 8.54
C LEU A 775 32.65 -1.57 7.78
N VAL A 776 32.37 -0.42 7.15
CA VAL A 776 31.22 -0.25 6.25
C VAL A 776 31.26 -1.24 5.10
N MET A 777 32.41 -1.37 4.41
CA MET A 777 32.56 -2.33 3.31
C MET A 777 32.37 -3.77 3.79
N ARG A 778 32.92 -4.16 4.93
CA ARG A 778 32.73 -5.49 5.52
C ARG A 778 31.25 -5.77 5.76
N ASN A 779 30.54 -4.86 6.43
CA ASN A 779 29.12 -5.02 6.74
C ASN A 779 28.27 -5.06 5.45
N PHE A 780 28.61 -4.25 4.44
CA PHE A 780 27.94 -4.26 3.14
C PHE A 780 28.12 -5.58 2.40
N PHE A 781 29.33 -6.15 2.37
CA PHE A 781 29.57 -7.47 1.78
C PHE A 781 28.80 -8.58 2.51
N ILE A 782 28.75 -8.55 3.84
CA ILE A 782 27.96 -9.49 4.63
C ILE A 782 26.47 -9.38 4.26
N PHE A 783 25.95 -8.16 4.18
CA PHE A 783 24.58 -7.91 3.75
C PHE A 783 24.29 -8.49 2.35
N LEU A 784 25.20 -8.27 1.40
CA LEU A 784 25.06 -8.74 0.01
C LEU A 784 25.12 -10.28 -0.09
N ILE A 785 25.97 -10.93 0.72
CA ILE A 785 26.07 -12.40 0.81
C ILE A 785 24.78 -13.01 1.37
N VAL A 786 24.12 -12.34 2.33
CA VAL A 786 22.83 -12.79 2.87
C VAL A 786 21.69 -12.51 1.89
N LEU A 787 21.73 -11.36 1.22
CA LEU A 787 20.69 -10.93 0.31
C LEU A 787 20.59 -11.83 -0.92
N ILE A 788 21.70 -12.09 -1.63
CA ILE A 788 21.73 -12.76 -2.96
C ILE A 788 21.13 -14.18 -2.97
N PRO A 789 21.38 -15.06 -1.99
CA PRO A 789 20.77 -16.40 -1.97
C PRO A 789 19.26 -16.35 -1.71
N VAL A 790 18.83 -15.50 -0.78
CA VAL A 790 17.41 -15.35 -0.37
C VAL A 790 16.60 -14.69 -1.49
N ALA A 791 17.20 -13.71 -2.12
CA ALA A 791 16.81 -13.09 -3.38
C ALA A 791 16.50 -14.09 -4.51
N ARG A 792 17.40 -15.06 -4.70
CA ARG A 792 17.31 -16.07 -5.76
C ARG A 792 16.26 -17.14 -5.48
N SER A 793 16.01 -17.49 -4.22
CA SER A 793 15.05 -18.53 -3.85
C SER A 793 13.59 -18.09 -3.96
N ASP A 794 13.31 -16.81 -3.72
CA ASP A 794 11.93 -16.27 -3.73
C ASP A 794 11.53 -15.67 -5.09
N GLY A 795 12.33 -15.84 -6.15
CA GLY A 795 12.03 -15.29 -7.47
C GLY A 795 12.09 -13.76 -7.54
N MET A 796 12.55 -13.09 -6.48
CA MET A 796 12.75 -11.63 -6.44
C MET A 796 13.97 -11.16 -7.27
N PHE A 797 14.87 -12.06 -7.73
CA PHE A 797 16.14 -11.72 -8.43
C PHE A 797 16.47 -12.57 -9.68
#